data_AF-R7W9X7-F1
#
_entry.id   AF-R7W9X7-F1
#
_cell.length_a   1.000
_cell.length_b   1.000
_cell.length_c   1.000
_cell.angle_alpha   90.00
_cell.angle_beta   90.00
_cell.angle_gamma   90.00
#
_symmetry.space_group_name_H-M   'P 1'
#
loop_
_entity.id
_entity.type
_entity.pdbx_description
1 polymer ?
#
loop_
_entity_poly.entity_id
_entity_poly.type
_entity_poly.pdbx_seq_one_letter_code
_entity_poly.pdbx_strand_id
1 'polypeptide(L)'
;MDVLSWLAGLACMFSTSIVFQILTASFNVFEIAKQIVVIADILIKLCEYDTIRLVRPCSNGEGVFFYPQSPKARSIVGKRYRTDYHFQPPKNWINGSMYYNGVYHEFYQYNPNGSYNPNISYNIVWGHSVSMDLINWINLEPAIEPDTPSDISGCWTGSATILSGDQPIIIYTGLLDIQKHQVQNIALPKNRSDPYLREWTKAHNNPVIQPVVPGLNSSQFRDPTTGWIGPDGLWRIAVGAELNGYSAALLYKSEDFLNWTRVEHPLYSSNSSNMWECLDFFAVLPGSGGGLDLSSAIPNGAKHVLKVSMNCTDDMYMIGVYDLKRDAFVPDTVLDDSRLWPRIDYGNFYASKSFFDSKHGRRIIWAWSSETDSSSDDVAKGWAGIHSIPRTIWLDSHGKQLLQWPVEEIESLRTNEINHQALELKKGDLFEIKGIETLQADVEIDFELTSINDADPFDPSWLFDTEKHCREAGASVHGGIGPFGFVILASDNMEEHTDVHFRVYKSQQNYMVLMCSDLRRSSLRPGLYTPAYGGFFEFDFEKERKISLRTLIDRSAVESFGGGGRVCIMARVYPVALVDDIGCAHMYAFNNGSATRFGVNNMSLCMPEFLMKMCLCLRDSVQLPPECSKTQNEDVKVRTPSNKKVKSENTEMGFHEVDKIAADTIRIGPLTNDWHASLIEAIQRKRKWCPVFRFHHRQIQRSI
;
A
#
# COMPACT_ATOMS: atom_id res chain seq x y z
N MET A 1 32.78 -71.53 53.76
CA MET A 1 33.19 -71.84 52.37
C MET A 1 32.03 -71.65 51.40
N ASP A 2 31.82 -70.49 50.79
CA ASP A 2 31.76 -69.09 51.32
C ASP A 2 30.87 -68.32 50.31
N VAL A 3 29.85 -67.54 50.65
CA VAL A 3 29.58 -66.65 51.80
C VAL A 3 30.43 -65.38 51.78
N LEU A 4 29.98 -64.42 50.95
CA LEU A 4 30.06 -62.94 51.02
C LEU A 4 29.98 -62.43 49.56
N SER A 5 28.81 -62.26 48.92
CA SER A 5 27.46 -61.90 49.41
C SER A 5 27.31 -60.43 49.86
N TRP A 6 26.08 -59.92 49.75
CA TRP A 6 25.63 -58.56 50.11
C TRP A 6 26.14 -57.38 49.25
N LEU A 7 25.38 -57.11 48.19
CA LEU A 7 24.75 -55.81 47.83
C LEU A 7 24.57 -55.77 46.29
N ALA A 8 23.50 -56.27 45.66
CA ALA A 8 22.11 -56.44 46.08
C ALA A 8 21.48 -55.13 46.59
N GLY A 9 20.35 -54.65 46.06
CA GLY A 9 19.44 -55.22 45.07
C GLY A 9 18.01 -54.78 45.38
N LEU A 10 17.12 -54.85 44.40
CA LEU A 10 15.79 -54.19 44.40
C LEU A 10 15.91 -52.63 44.41
N ALA A 11 14.92 -51.87 43.91
CA ALA A 11 13.62 -52.28 43.38
C ALA A 11 13.33 -51.70 41.99
N CYS A 12 13.04 -52.58 41.05
CA CYS A 12 12.11 -52.31 39.95
C CYS A 12 11.15 -53.49 39.89
N MET A 13 9.86 -53.22 39.64
CA MET A 13 8.74 -54.16 39.73
C MET A 13 8.50 -54.79 41.13
N PHE A 14 7.40 -54.38 41.77
CA PHE A 14 6.37 -55.34 42.18
C PHE A 14 5.01 -54.64 42.28
N SER A 15 4.00 -55.21 41.65
CA SER A 15 2.62 -54.72 41.68
C SER A 15 1.75 -55.58 42.59
N THR A 16 0.69 -54.97 43.13
CA THR A 16 -0.59 -55.61 43.49
C THR A 16 -0.56 -56.93 44.30
N SER A 17 -0.89 -56.85 45.60
CA SER A 17 -2.03 -57.58 46.23
C SER A 17 -2.05 -57.39 47.75
N ILE A 18 -3.07 -57.95 48.41
CA ILE A 18 -3.20 -58.21 49.87
C ILE A 18 -3.57 -56.96 50.72
N VAL A 19 -4.70 -56.93 51.46
CA VAL A 19 -5.83 -57.90 51.53
C VAL A 19 -7.11 -57.29 52.16
N PHE A 20 -8.27 -57.82 51.72
CA PHE A 20 -9.58 -57.90 52.40
C PHE A 20 -10.42 -56.66 52.82
N GLN A 21 -11.68 -56.77 52.39
CA GLN A 21 -12.95 -56.66 53.15
C GLN A 21 -13.71 -55.33 53.29
N ILE A 22 -15.04 -55.53 53.35
CA ILE A 22 -16.14 -54.58 53.65
C ILE A 22 -16.31 -53.50 52.57
N LEU A 23 -17.14 -53.75 51.55
CA LEU A 23 -18.62 -53.66 51.56
C LEU A 23 -19.16 -52.23 51.74
N THR A 24 -19.48 -51.60 50.61
CA THR A 24 -20.74 -50.85 50.36
C THR A 24 -21.45 -50.20 51.58
N ALA A 25 -21.18 -48.92 51.83
CA ALA A 25 -22.20 -48.00 52.38
C ALA A 25 -21.86 -46.51 52.12
N SER A 26 -22.89 -45.77 51.69
CA SER A 26 -23.14 -44.34 51.97
C SER A 26 -22.09 -43.26 51.65
N PHE A 27 -22.38 -42.53 50.55
CA PHE A 27 -22.38 -41.06 50.43
C PHE A 27 -21.34 -40.21 51.20
N ASN A 28 -20.51 -39.48 50.45
CA ASN A 28 -20.34 -38.06 50.71
C ASN A 28 -19.97 -37.27 49.44
N VAL A 29 -20.87 -36.40 48.97
CA VAL A 29 -20.70 -35.62 47.72
C VAL A 29 -19.69 -34.47 47.88
N PHE A 30 -19.29 -34.15 49.12
CA PHE A 30 -18.51 -32.96 49.46
C PHE A 30 -17.00 -33.02 49.14
N GLU A 31 -16.39 -34.20 48.96
CA GLU A 31 -14.94 -34.30 48.67
C GLU A 31 -14.61 -34.29 47.17
N ILE A 32 -15.52 -34.71 46.30
CA ILE A 32 -15.35 -34.55 44.84
C ILE A 32 -15.27 -33.06 44.48
N ALA A 33 -16.05 -32.21 45.17
CA ALA A 33 -15.99 -30.76 45.01
C ALA A 33 -14.60 -30.18 45.36
N LYS A 34 -13.92 -30.70 46.40
CA LYS A 34 -12.57 -30.23 46.76
C LYS A 34 -11.51 -30.69 45.76
N GLN A 35 -11.60 -31.92 45.27
CA GLN A 35 -10.65 -32.42 44.26
C GLN A 35 -10.77 -31.66 42.93
N ILE A 36 -11.98 -31.23 42.52
CA ILE A 36 -12.17 -30.37 41.35
C ILE A 36 -11.50 -29.00 41.54
N VAL A 37 -11.61 -28.38 42.73
CA VAL A 37 -10.94 -27.09 43.02
C VAL A 37 -9.40 -27.23 43.01
N VAL A 38 -8.85 -28.31 43.59
CA VAL A 38 -7.40 -28.55 43.57
C VAL A 38 -6.88 -28.83 42.16
N ILE A 39 -7.65 -29.52 41.30
CA ILE A 39 -7.30 -29.72 39.90
C ILE A 39 -7.39 -28.41 39.10
N ALA A 40 -8.37 -27.54 39.41
CA ALA A 40 -8.46 -26.20 38.80
C ALA A 40 -7.26 -25.32 39.16
N ASP A 41 -6.85 -25.27 40.44
CA ASP A 41 -5.66 -24.51 40.88
C ASP A 41 -4.36 -25.02 40.25
N ILE A 42 -4.24 -26.33 40.00
CA ILE A 42 -3.09 -26.93 39.32
C ILE A 42 -3.10 -26.61 37.82
N LEU A 43 -4.27 -26.63 37.16
CA LEU A 43 -4.38 -26.25 35.74
C LEU A 43 -4.14 -24.76 35.52
N ILE A 44 -4.62 -23.90 36.42
CA ILE A 44 -4.36 -22.45 36.38
C ILE A 44 -2.86 -22.17 36.57
N LYS A 45 -2.19 -22.87 37.49
CA LYS A 45 -0.72 -22.78 37.69
C LYS A 45 0.12 -23.53 36.64
N LEU A 46 -0.50 -24.09 35.62
CA LEU A 46 0.15 -24.59 34.40
C LEU A 46 -0.19 -23.75 33.15
N CYS A 47 -0.87 -22.60 33.33
CA CYS A 47 -1.18 -21.64 32.26
C CYS A 47 -0.42 -20.31 32.38
N GLU A 48 0.45 -20.14 33.38
CA GLU A 48 1.46 -19.09 33.43
C GLU A 48 2.83 -19.71 33.11
N TYR A 49 3.59 -19.07 32.20
CA TYR A 49 4.73 -19.63 31.44
C TYR A 49 4.37 -20.66 30.35
N ASP A 50 3.84 -20.17 29.22
CA ASP A 50 4.63 -20.28 27.97
C ASP A 50 4.24 -19.20 26.94
N THR A 51 5.18 -18.33 26.58
CA THR A 51 4.97 -17.27 25.57
C THR A 51 5.54 -17.68 24.22
N ILE A 52 4.75 -18.43 23.44
CA ILE A 52 5.13 -18.83 22.08
C ILE A 52 4.13 -18.30 21.05
N ARG A 53 4.63 -17.50 20.11
CA ARG A 53 3.89 -17.08 18.90
C ARG A 53 3.55 -18.32 18.06
N LEU A 54 2.27 -18.53 17.76
CA LEU A 54 1.84 -19.57 16.81
C LEU A 54 1.09 -18.98 15.61
N VAL A 55 1.76 -19.03 14.47
CA VAL A 55 1.16 -18.90 13.14
C VAL A 55 0.05 -19.95 12.98
N ARG A 56 -1.11 -19.56 12.44
CA ARG A 56 -2.22 -20.49 12.14
C ARG A 56 -2.45 -20.60 10.62
N PRO A 57 -2.40 -21.81 10.04
CA PRO A 57 -2.93 -22.08 8.70
C PRO A 57 -4.47 -22.15 8.71
N CYS A 58 -5.10 -21.99 7.54
CA CYS A 58 -6.54 -22.10 7.37
C CYS A 58 -6.96 -23.48 6.84
N SER A 59 -7.83 -24.21 7.54
CA SER A 59 -8.80 -25.17 6.92
C SER A 59 -9.86 -25.70 7.89
N ASN A 60 -11.12 -25.38 7.57
CA ASN A 60 -12.42 -26.04 7.84
C ASN A 60 -12.62 -27.05 8.99
N GLY A 61 -13.75 -26.87 9.69
CA GLY A 61 -14.56 -27.92 10.31
C GLY A 61 -16.04 -27.47 10.32
N GLU A 62 -16.97 -28.32 9.84
CA GLU A 62 -18.37 -27.92 9.62
C GLU A 62 -19.26 -28.01 10.87
N GLY A 63 -20.25 -27.11 10.98
CA GLY A 63 -21.28 -27.15 12.00
C GLY A 63 -22.52 -26.33 11.60
N VAL A 64 -23.63 -26.99 11.30
CA VAL A 64 -24.84 -26.34 10.77
C VAL A 64 -25.71 -25.79 11.91
N PHE A 65 -25.89 -24.47 11.94
CA PHE A 65 -26.92 -23.80 12.74
C PHE A 65 -27.78 -22.89 11.86
N PHE A 66 -29.10 -23.09 11.89
CA PHE A 66 -30.06 -22.20 11.23
C PHE A 66 -30.37 -21.00 12.13
N TYR A 67 -29.98 -19.80 11.67
CA TYR A 67 -30.49 -18.53 12.18
C TYR A 67 -31.53 -17.93 11.21
N PRO A 68 -32.51 -17.14 11.69
CA PRO A 68 -33.45 -16.44 10.82
C PRO A 68 -32.72 -15.47 9.88
N GLN A 69 -33.27 -15.25 8.68
CA GLN A 69 -32.58 -14.50 7.64
C GLN A 69 -32.36 -13.03 8.02
N SER A 70 -31.11 -12.67 8.28
CA SER A 70 -30.61 -11.31 8.09
C SER A 70 -30.91 -10.84 6.64
N PRO A 71 -31.21 -9.56 6.39
CA PRO A 71 -31.30 -9.04 5.02
C PRO A 71 -30.06 -9.44 4.21
N LYS A 72 -30.28 -9.98 3.01
CA LYS A 72 -29.21 -10.52 2.16
C LYS A 72 -28.21 -9.42 1.83
N ALA A 73 -27.00 -9.52 2.37
CA ALA A 73 -25.86 -8.75 1.90
C ALA A 73 -25.72 -8.93 0.38
N ARG A 74 -25.69 -7.82 -0.35
CA ARG A 74 -25.53 -7.79 -1.81
C ARG A 74 -24.05 -7.63 -2.18
N SER A 75 -23.77 -7.30 -3.44
CA SER A 75 -22.54 -7.69 -4.15
C SER A 75 -21.24 -7.53 -3.35
N ILE A 76 -20.57 -8.66 -3.10
CA ILE A 76 -19.13 -8.70 -2.73
C ILE A 76 -18.27 -7.97 -3.78
N VAL A 77 -18.71 -7.94 -5.04
CA VAL A 77 -17.95 -7.44 -6.18
C VAL A 77 -18.49 -6.07 -6.59
N GLY A 78 -18.10 -5.04 -5.85
CA GLY A 78 -18.31 -3.65 -6.23
C GLY A 78 -17.27 -3.18 -7.24
N LYS A 79 -17.66 -2.87 -8.49
CA LYS A 79 -16.77 -2.13 -9.41
C LYS A 79 -16.33 -0.80 -8.82
N ARG A 80 -17.23 -0.16 -8.07
CA ARG A 80 -17.00 1.06 -7.28
C ARG A 80 -15.95 0.92 -6.18
N TYR A 81 -15.41 -0.27 -5.86
CA TYR A 81 -14.25 -0.40 -4.96
C TYR A 81 -12.91 -0.21 -5.66
N ARG A 82 -12.85 -0.34 -7.00
CA ARG A 82 -11.61 -0.20 -7.76
C ARG A 82 -11.18 1.29 -7.78
N THR A 83 -9.91 1.57 -7.49
CA THR A 83 -9.34 2.92 -7.51
C THR A 83 -9.17 3.40 -8.97
N ASP A 84 -9.27 4.70 -9.22
CA ASP A 84 -8.98 5.26 -10.56
C ASP A 84 -7.65 6.02 -10.64
N TYR A 85 -7.14 6.57 -9.54
CA TYR A 85 -5.90 7.37 -9.53
C TYR A 85 -4.80 6.81 -8.63
N HIS A 86 -5.09 5.84 -7.74
CA HIS A 86 -4.05 4.98 -7.16
C HIS A 86 -3.59 3.92 -8.16
N PHE A 87 -2.30 3.58 -8.15
CA PHE A 87 -1.75 2.58 -9.07
C PHE A 87 -2.21 1.17 -8.71
N GLN A 88 -2.80 0.46 -9.68
CA GLN A 88 -3.04 -0.97 -9.62
C GLN A 88 -3.20 -1.58 -11.04
N PRO A 89 -2.80 -2.85 -11.26
CA PRO A 89 -2.86 -3.47 -12.58
C PRO A 89 -4.31 -3.68 -13.04
N PRO A 90 -4.53 -4.04 -14.31
CA PRO A 90 -5.88 -4.26 -14.85
C PRO A 90 -6.65 -5.40 -14.14
N LYS A 91 -5.94 -6.38 -13.57
CA LYS A 91 -6.46 -7.57 -12.85
C LYS A 91 -5.38 -8.10 -11.88
N ASN A 92 -5.74 -9.11 -11.08
CA ASN A 92 -4.89 -9.94 -10.23
C ASN A 92 -4.16 -9.21 -9.07
N TRP A 93 -3.24 -9.90 -8.39
CA TRP A 93 -2.51 -9.48 -7.18
C TRP A 93 -1.24 -8.66 -7.49
N ILE A 94 -0.92 -7.66 -6.66
CA ILE A 94 0.41 -6.98 -6.64
C ILE A 94 1.03 -6.87 -5.25
N ASN A 95 2.35 -6.67 -5.18
CA ASN A 95 3.08 -6.05 -4.07
C ASN A 95 4.51 -5.56 -4.45
N GLY A 96 5.08 -4.60 -3.72
CA GLY A 96 6.48 -4.12 -3.88
C GLY A 96 6.76 -3.25 -5.13
N SER A 97 7.82 -2.42 -5.12
CA SER A 97 8.01 -1.34 -6.11
C SER A 97 9.47 -1.01 -6.52
N MET A 98 9.66 -0.38 -7.70
CA MET A 98 10.99 0.00 -8.25
C MET A 98 10.96 0.97 -9.46
N TYR A 99 11.93 1.89 -9.62
CA TYR A 99 12.00 2.94 -10.67
C TYR A 99 13.25 2.93 -11.59
N TYR A 100 13.14 3.52 -12.80
CA TYR A 100 14.26 3.89 -13.68
C TYR A 100 14.08 5.22 -14.47
N ASN A 101 14.98 6.17 -14.24
CA ASN A 101 15.40 7.34 -15.06
C ASN A 101 14.44 7.95 -16.14
N GLY A 102 13.86 9.12 -15.82
CA GLY A 102 13.41 10.14 -16.79
C GLY A 102 12.06 9.88 -17.45
N VAL A 103 11.79 8.63 -17.79
CA VAL A 103 10.45 8.03 -17.70
C VAL A 103 10.30 7.55 -16.25
N TYR A 104 9.11 7.58 -15.66
CA TYR A 104 8.89 6.88 -14.38
C TYR A 104 8.50 5.44 -14.65
N HIS A 105 9.43 4.51 -14.47
CA HIS A 105 9.11 3.09 -14.44
C HIS A 105 8.54 2.73 -13.07
N GLU A 106 7.63 1.76 -13.03
CA GLU A 106 7.22 1.03 -11.84
C GLU A 106 7.26 -0.47 -12.15
N PHE A 107 7.98 -1.22 -11.32
CA PHE A 107 8.04 -2.69 -11.38
C PHE A 107 7.53 -3.26 -10.07
N TYR A 108 6.61 -4.21 -10.17
CA TYR A 108 5.86 -4.74 -9.03
C TYR A 108 5.78 -6.26 -9.10
N GLN A 109 5.86 -6.94 -7.96
CA GLN A 109 5.54 -8.36 -7.92
C GLN A 109 4.10 -8.54 -8.39
N TYR A 110 3.87 -9.45 -9.33
CA TYR A 110 2.60 -9.65 -9.98
C TYR A 110 2.29 -11.15 -10.09
N ASN A 111 1.03 -11.52 -9.83
CA ASN A 111 0.57 -12.89 -10.08
C ASN A 111 -0.22 -12.94 -11.41
N PRO A 112 0.33 -13.49 -12.51
CA PRO A 112 -0.40 -13.56 -13.78
C PRO A 112 -1.56 -14.59 -13.74
N ASN A 113 -1.60 -15.48 -12.74
CA ASN A 113 -2.51 -16.61 -12.68
C ASN A 113 -3.76 -16.38 -11.80
N GLY A 114 -3.85 -15.27 -11.05
CA GLY A 114 -5.05 -14.92 -10.28
C GLY A 114 -4.83 -13.86 -9.20
N SER A 115 -5.94 -13.41 -8.59
CA SER A 115 -5.94 -12.38 -7.53
C SER A 115 -5.63 -12.90 -6.12
N TYR A 116 -5.76 -14.19 -5.83
CA TYR A 116 -5.20 -14.79 -4.62
C TYR A 116 -5.04 -16.31 -4.75
N ASN A 117 -4.03 -16.88 -4.11
CA ASN A 117 -3.96 -18.32 -3.84
C ASN A 117 -3.09 -18.59 -2.60
N PRO A 118 -3.65 -19.16 -1.50
CA PRO A 118 -2.90 -19.34 -0.25
C PRO A 118 -1.77 -20.38 -0.37
N ASN A 119 -1.78 -21.20 -1.41
CA ASN A 119 -0.79 -22.24 -1.66
C ASN A 119 0.22 -21.86 -2.76
N ILE A 120 0.09 -20.69 -3.40
CA ILE A 120 0.92 -20.29 -4.55
C ILE A 120 1.40 -18.84 -4.40
N SER A 121 2.50 -18.67 -3.67
CA SER A 121 3.44 -17.54 -3.86
C SER A 121 4.49 -17.85 -4.95
N TYR A 122 4.19 -18.82 -5.81
CA TYR A 122 5.07 -19.32 -6.87
C TYR A 122 4.64 -18.76 -8.22
N ASN A 123 5.56 -18.74 -9.20
CA ASN A 123 5.35 -18.12 -10.51
C ASN A 123 4.93 -16.63 -10.43
N ILE A 124 5.38 -15.94 -9.37
CA ILE A 124 5.33 -14.49 -9.30
C ILE A 124 6.33 -13.93 -10.32
N VAL A 125 5.86 -12.99 -11.13
CA VAL A 125 6.64 -12.24 -12.12
C VAL A 125 6.81 -10.80 -11.66
N TRP A 126 7.65 -10.04 -12.33
CA TRP A 126 7.66 -8.58 -12.22
C TRP A 126 6.77 -7.99 -13.31
N GLY A 127 5.58 -7.52 -12.91
CA GLY A 127 4.76 -6.64 -13.76
C GLY A 127 5.46 -5.30 -13.95
N HIS A 128 5.15 -4.60 -15.05
CA HIS A 128 5.84 -3.38 -15.45
C HIS A 128 4.84 -2.34 -15.96
N SER A 129 5.01 -1.10 -15.51
CA SER A 129 4.28 0.07 -16.03
C SER A 129 5.23 1.27 -16.15
N VAL A 130 4.86 2.21 -17.02
CA VAL A 130 5.63 3.46 -17.23
C VAL A 130 4.73 4.70 -17.24
N SER A 131 5.24 5.80 -16.70
CA SER A 131 4.57 7.10 -16.55
C SER A 131 5.53 8.25 -16.91
N MET A 132 5.02 9.46 -17.08
CA MET A 132 5.81 10.70 -17.24
C MET A 132 5.68 11.68 -16.06
N ASP A 133 4.77 11.38 -15.13
CA ASP A 133 4.24 12.26 -14.09
C ASP A 133 3.89 11.53 -12.77
N LEU A 134 4.27 10.25 -12.61
CA LEU A 134 3.96 9.38 -11.46
C LEU A 134 2.47 9.08 -11.23
N ILE A 135 1.56 9.58 -12.08
CA ILE A 135 0.10 9.48 -11.89
C ILE A 135 -0.57 8.75 -13.06
N ASN A 136 -0.19 9.07 -14.29
CA ASN A 136 -0.75 8.46 -15.51
C ASN A 136 0.15 7.32 -15.99
N TRP A 137 -0.33 6.08 -15.85
CA TRP A 137 0.46 4.86 -16.09
C TRP A 137 0.05 4.10 -17.36
N ILE A 138 1.04 3.76 -18.18
CA ILE A 138 0.95 2.86 -19.33
C ILE A 138 1.40 1.48 -18.86
N ASN A 139 0.49 0.50 -18.89
CA ASN A 139 0.80 -0.89 -18.57
C ASN A 139 1.62 -1.52 -19.71
N LEU A 140 2.64 -2.30 -19.36
CA LEU A 140 3.52 -3.01 -20.29
C LEU A 140 3.42 -4.54 -20.07
N GLU A 141 4.20 -5.29 -20.85
CA GLU A 141 4.42 -6.71 -20.66
C GLU A 141 5.28 -6.96 -19.39
N PRO A 142 5.20 -8.14 -18.73
CA PRO A 142 6.07 -8.44 -17.58
C PRO A 142 7.56 -8.38 -17.93
N ALA A 143 8.36 -7.78 -17.05
CA ALA A 143 9.77 -7.51 -17.30
C ALA A 143 10.72 -8.64 -16.87
N ILE A 144 10.35 -9.38 -15.81
CA ILE A 144 11.12 -10.53 -15.30
C ILE A 144 10.15 -11.67 -14.96
N GLU A 145 10.28 -12.81 -15.63
CA GLU A 145 9.47 -14.01 -15.40
C GLU A 145 10.37 -15.20 -14.99
N PRO A 146 9.89 -16.17 -14.18
CA PRO A 146 10.63 -17.40 -13.85
C PRO A 146 11.00 -18.25 -15.07
N ASP A 147 12.28 -18.22 -15.47
CA ASP A 147 12.82 -18.97 -16.61
C ASP A 147 14.24 -19.53 -16.38
N THR A 148 14.89 -19.23 -15.25
CA THR A 148 16.23 -19.74 -14.90
C THR A 148 16.21 -20.61 -13.64
N PRO A 149 17.16 -21.55 -13.47
CA PRO A 149 17.25 -22.37 -12.25
C PRO A 149 17.39 -21.57 -10.95
N SER A 150 17.80 -20.31 -11.00
CA SER A 150 17.96 -19.43 -9.83
C SER A 150 16.72 -18.62 -9.48
N ASP A 151 15.64 -18.68 -10.26
CA ASP A 151 14.34 -18.08 -9.95
C ASP A 151 13.12 -18.89 -10.42
N ILE A 152 13.32 -20.17 -10.73
CA ILE A 152 12.33 -21.08 -11.34
C ILE A 152 11.01 -21.20 -10.55
N SER A 153 11.02 -20.91 -9.25
CA SER A 153 9.81 -20.91 -8.41
C SER A 153 9.20 -19.52 -8.19
N GLY A 154 9.83 -18.43 -8.64
CA GLY A 154 9.32 -17.07 -8.51
C GLY A 154 10.39 -15.98 -8.53
N CYS A 155 10.08 -14.85 -9.15
CA CYS A 155 10.84 -13.61 -9.09
C CYS A 155 10.28 -12.72 -7.96
N TRP A 156 11.08 -12.50 -6.92
CA TRP A 156 10.73 -11.74 -5.73
C TRP A 156 11.36 -10.34 -5.74
N THR A 157 11.09 -9.53 -4.71
CA THR A 157 11.41 -8.09 -4.67
C THR A 157 12.92 -7.82 -4.84
N GLY A 158 13.22 -6.61 -5.30
CA GLY A 158 14.56 -6.17 -5.65
C GLY A 158 14.64 -4.64 -5.74
N SER A 159 15.72 -4.14 -6.31
CA SER A 159 15.95 -2.70 -6.50
C SER A 159 16.70 -2.40 -7.79
N ALA A 160 16.46 -1.20 -8.32
CA ALA A 160 17.18 -0.65 -9.45
C ALA A 160 18.45 0.02 -8.94
N THR A 161 19.50 0.02 -9.74
CA THR A 161 20.64 0.92 -9.56
C THR A 161 20.98 1.55 -10.90
N ILE A 162 21.34 2.84 -10.88
CA ILE A 162 21.87 3.53 -12.05
C ILE A 162 23.39 3.48 -11.95
N LEU A 163 24.01 2.57 -12.70
CA LEU A 163 25.47 2.50 -12.79
C LEU A 163 26.00 3.60 -13.71
N SER A 164 27.29 3.91 -13.58
CA SER A 164 27.99 4.94 -14.36
C SER A 164 27.76 4.80 -15.88
N GLY A 165 27.47 5.93 -16.54
CA GLY A 165 27.09 5.95 -17.96
C GLY A 165 25.63 5.54 -18.20
N ASP A 166 24.73 5.95 -17.29
CA ASP A 166 23.27 5.78 -17.36
C ASP A 166 22.82 4.32 -17.52
N GLN A 167 23.50 3.41 -16.83
CA GLN A 167 23.32 1.96 -16.95
C GLN A 167 22.36 1.41 -15.90
N PRO A 168 21.07 1.21 -16.22
CA PRO A 168 20.16 0.45 -15.37
C PRO A 168 20.66 -0.97 -15.14
N ILE A 169 20.63 -1.38 -13.89
CA ILE A 169 20.75 -2.78 -13.47
C ILE A 169 19.68 -3.06 -12.41
N ILE A 170 19.10 -4.25 -12.45
CA ILE A 170 18.20 -4.76 -11.42
C ILE A 170 18.96 -5.81 -10.65
N ILE A 171 18.91 -5.75 -9.32
CA ILE A 171 19.18 -6.89 -8.46
C ILE A 171 17.90 -7.28 -7.72
N TYR A 172 17.54 -8.56 -7.73
CA TYR A 172 16.27 -9.08 -7.21
C TYR A 172 16.44 -10.46 -6.58
N THR A 173 15.55 -10.82 -5.68
CA THR A 173 15.54 -12.17 -5.09
C THR A 173 14.86 -13.16 -6.04
N GLY A 174 15.48 -14.31 -6.28
CA GLY A 174 14.85 -15.47 -6.92
C GLY A 174 14.58 -16.59 -5.94
N LEU A 175 13.52 -17.37 -6.21
CA LEU A 175 13.23 -18.61 -5.50
C LEU A 175 13.75 -19.83 -6.28
N LEU A 176 14.62 -20.62 -5.64
CA LEU A 176 15.11 -21.89 -6.20
C LEU A 176 14.01 -22.96 -6.26
N ASP A 177 13.15 -23.01 -5.24
CA ASP A 177 12.23 -24.12 -5.00
C ASP A 177 10.98 -23.70 -4.19
N ILE A 178 10.08 -24.67 -3.97
CA ILE A 178 8.87 -24.51 -3.16
C ILE A 178 9.14 -24.41 -1.65
N GLN A 179 10.36 -24.73 -1.20
CA GLN A 179 10.84 -24.46 0.16
C GLN A 179 11.23 -22.97 0.34
N LYS A 180 11.11 -22.18 -0.74
CA LYS A 180 11.39 -20.75 -0.81
C LYS A 180 12.85 -20.42 -0.46
N HIS A 181 13.79 -21.29 -0.81
CA HIS A 181 15.21 -20.94 -0.72
C HIS A 181 15.52 -19.75 -1.63
N GLN A 182 16.05 -18.69 -1.03
CA GLN A 182 16.23 -17.38 -1.67
C GLN A 182 17.69 -17.14 -2.07
N VAL A 183 17.87 -16.61 -3.27
CA VAL A 183 19.17 -16.20 -3.83
C VAL A 183 19.03 -14.83 -4.50
N GLN A 184 20.12 -14.09 -4.69
CA GLN A 184 20.07 -12.80 -5.38
C GLN A 184 20.55 -12.95 -6.82
N ASN A 185 19.74 -12.44 -7.75
CA ASN A 185 19.90 -12.50 -9.20
C ASN A 185 20.00 -11.08 -9.77
N ILE A 186 20.60 -10.96 -10.95
CA ILE A 186 20.68 -9.71 -11.69
C ILE A 186 19.97 -9.82 -13.05
N ALA A 187 19.33 -8.72 -13.45
CA ALA A 187 18.81 -8.50 -14.79
C ALA A 187 19.30 -7.15 -15.36
N LEU A 188 19.55 -7.14 -16.66
CA LEU A 188 20.01 -5.99 -17.46
C LEU A 188 19.01 -5.77 -18.61
N PRO A 189 18.72 -4.53 -19.05
CA PRO A 189 17.78 -4.33 -20.14
C PRO A 189 18.47 -4.67 -21.47
N LYS A 190 17.81 -5.55 -22.23
CA LYS A 190 18.27 -6.10 -23.51
C LYS A 190 18.46 -5.02 -24.58
N ASN A 191 17.69 -3.93 -24.50
CA ASN A 191 17.82 -2.76 -25.35
C ASN A 191 17.74 -1.46 -24.53
N ARG A 192 18.91 -0.89 -24.19
CA ARG A 192 19.01 0.42 -23.51
C ARG A 192 18.54 1.62 -24.34
N SER A 193 18.21 1.45 -25.62
CA SER A 193 17.62 2.49 -26.47
C SER A 193 16.09 2.43 -26.54
N ASP A 194 15.45 1.45 -25.90
CA ASP A 194 14.00 1.49 -25.64
C ASP A 194 13.74 2.38 -24.41
N PRO A 195 13.06 3.53 -24.53
CA PRO A 195 12.77 4.39 -23.37
C PRO A 195 11.86 3.72 -22.35
N TYR A 196 11.15 2.64 -22.73
CA TYR A 196 10.29 1.87 -21.85
C TYR A 196 10.94 0.58 -21.34
N LEU A 197 12.20 0.28 -21.70
CA LEU A 197 12.97 -0.90 -21.24
C LEU A 197 12.14 -2.19 -21.12
N ARG A 198 11.37 -2.57 -22.15
CA ARG A 198 10.41 -3.69 -22.06
C ARG A 198 11.10 -5.04 -21.84
N GLU A 199 12.18 -5.28 -22.59
CA GLU A 199 12.89 -6.56 -22.57
C GLU A 199 14.11 -6.52 -21.65
N TRP A 200 14.18 -7.47 -20.71
CA TRP A 200 15.33 -7.69 -19.84
C TRP A 200 16.04 -9.00 -20.18
N THR A 201 17.26 -9.17 -19.68
CA THR A 201 18.09 -10.35 -19.85
C THR A 201 18.85 -10.59 -18.55
N LYS A 202 18.72 -11.81 -18.01
CA LYS A 202 19.32 -12.22 -16.75
C LYS A 202 20.82 -12.45 -16.92
N ALA A 203 21.61 -12.09 -15.90
CA ALA A 203 23.05 -12.26 -15.94
C ALA A 203 23.45 -13.74 -15.98
N HIS A 204 24.41 -14.11 -16.83
CA HIS A 204 24.84 -15.50 -17.02
C HIS A 204 25.50 -16.13 -15.77
N ASN A 205 25.91 -15.32 -14.80
CA ASN A 205 26.45 -15.76 -13.51
C ASN A 205 25.41 -15.78 -12.38
N ASN A 206 24.11 -15.68 -12.69
CA ASN A 206 23.04 -15.84 -11.70
C ASN A 206 23.05 -17.26 -11.08
N PRO A 207 22.85 -17.39 -9.75
CA PRO A 207 22.68 -16.32 -8.78
C PRO A 207 24.02 -15.71 -8.34
N VAL A 208 24.07 -14.37 -8.36
CA VAL A 208 25.28 -13.59 -8.02
C VAL A 208 25.57 -13.55 -6.52
N ILE A 209 24.57 -13.83 -5.66
CA ILE A 209 24.74 -14.02 -4.22
C ILE A 209 23.90 -15.21 -3.75
N GLN A 210 24.51 -16.11 -2.99
CA GLN A 210 23.88 -17.33 -2.45
C GLN A 210 23.92 -17.33 -0.92
N PRO A 211 22.95 -17.96 -0.23
CA PRO A 211 22.86 -18.00 1.23
C PRO A 211 23.84 -19.03 1.86
N VAL A 212 25.12 -18.99 1.46
CA VAL A 212 26.18 -19.94 1.91
C VAL A 212 26.86 -19.54 3.23
N VAL A 213 26.29 -18.59 3.96
CA VAL A 213 26.85 -18.06 5.22
C VAL A 213 26.46 -18.96 6.39
N PRO A 214 27.41 -19.43 7.23
CA PRO A 214 27.08 -20.22 8.41
C PRO A 214 26.09 -19.49 9.34
N GLY A 215 24.96 -20.13 9.65
CA GLY A 215 23.91 -19.58 10.50
C GLY A 215 22.89 -18.67 9.79
N LEU A 216 23.05 -18.41 8.48
CA LEU A 216 22.02 -17.71 7.68
C LEU A 216 20.89 -18.67 7.34
N ASN A 217 19.64 -18.24 7.57
CA ASN A 217 18.46 -18.98 7.18
C ASN A 217 18.19 -18.76 5.67
N SER A 218 18.32 -19.82 4.86
CA SER A 218 18.21 -19.75 3.39
C SER A 218 16.80 -19.44 2.88
N SER A 219 15.76 -19.63 3.69
CA SER A 219 14.39 -19.17 3.38
C SER A 219 14.07 -17.81 4.03
N GLN A 220 15.09 -17.13 4.56
CA GLN A 220 15.04 -15.77 5.09
C GLN A 220 16.31 -15.02 4.66
N PHE A 221 16.42 -14.73 3.36
CA PHE A 221 17.51 -13.95 2.77
C PHE A 221 17.07 -13.24 1.47
N ARG A 222 16.54 -12.01 1.54
CA ARG A 222 15.86 -11.36 0.40
C ARG A 222 15.90 -9.83 0.37
N ASP A 223 15.32 -9.30 -0.70
CA ASP A 223 14.98 -7.89 -0.92
C ASP A 223 16.21 -6.96 -0.89
N PRO A 224 17.15 -7.14 -1.85
CA PRO A 224 18.36 -6.31 -1.94
C PRO A 224 18.03 -4.83 -2.18
N THR A 225 18.75 -3.93 -1.51
CA THR A 225 18.59 -2.47 -1.64
C THR A 225 19.04 -1.94 -3.00
N THR A 226 18.66 -0.69 -3.29
CA THR A 226 19.36 0.16 -4.27
C THR A 226 20.85 0.20 -3.92
N GLY A 227 21.71 0.16 -4.93
CA GLY A 227 23.16 0.22 -4.76
C GLY A 227 23.67 1.63 -4.50
N TRP A 228 24.70 1.75 -3.66
CA TRP A 228 25.40 3.01 -3.40
C TRP A 228 26.92 2.86 -3.53
N ILE A 229 27.66 3.95 -3.68
CA ILE A 229 29.12 3.93 -3.76
C ILE A 229 29.70 4.21 -2.37
N GLY A 230 30.57 3.32 -1.91
CA GLY A 230 31.27 3.46 -0.63
C GLY A 230 32.56 4.27 -0.73
N PRO A 231 33.20 4.57 0.42
CA PRO A 231 34.33 5.50 0.52
C PRO A 231 35.65 5.00 -0.09
N ASP A 232 35.74 3.73 -0.46
CA ASP A 232 36.85 3.12 -1.23
C ASP A 232 36.57 3.08 -2.75
N GLY A 233 35.42 3.60 -3.20
CA GLY A 233 34.98 3.60 -4.59
C GLY A 233 34.19 2.37 -5.04
N LEU A 234 34.01 1.37 -4.18
CA LEU A 234 33.27 0.14 -4.52
C LEU A 234 31.76 0.29 -4.27
N TRP A 235 30.94 -0.39 -5.07
CA TRP A 235 29.50 -0.49 -4.85
C TRP A 235 29.19 -1.26 -3.56
N ARG A 236 28.12 -0.87 -2.88
CA ARG A 236 27.46 -1.60 -1.78
C ARG A 236 26.02 -1.90 -2.13
N ILE A 237 25.50 -2.97 -1.55
CA ILE A 237 24.07 -3.21 -1.29
C ILE A 237 23.91 -3.81 0.11
N ALA A 238 22.73 -3.64 0.71
CA ALA A 238 22.29 -4.48 1.82
C ALA A 238 21.23 -5.48 1.36
N VAL A 239 21.13 -6.63 2.02
CA VAL A 239 20.10 -7.66 1.80
C VAL A 239 19.49 -8.04 3.15
N GLY A 240 18.16 -8.13 3.22
CA GLY A 240 17.45 -8.57 4.42
C GLY A 240 17.78 -10.01 4.76
N ALA A 241 18.05 -10.29 6.03
CA ALA A 241 18.48 -11.60 6.49
C ALA A 241 18.03 -11.93 7.92
N GLU A 242 17.85 -13.23 8.17
CA GLU A 242 17.87 -13.82 9.51
C GLU A 242 19.20 -14.59 9.68
N LEU A 243 20.08 -14.08 10.55
CA LEU A 243 21.41 -14.64 10.80
C LEU A 243 21.54 -15.05 12.28
N ASN A 244 21.71 -16.34 12.55
CA ASN A 244 21.76 -16.92 13.89
C ASN A 244 20.54 -16.58 14.77
N GLY A 245 19.36 -16.38 14.15
CA GLY A 245 18.13 -15.97 14.83
C GLY A 245 18.01 -14.46 15.07
N TYR A 246 18.93 -13.64 14.54
CA TYR A 246 18.90 -12.19 14.62
C TYR A 246 18.54 -11.54 13.27
N SER A 247 17.86 -10.39 13.33
CA SER A 247 17.53 -9.58 12.16
C SER A 247 18.77 -8.82 11.69
N ALA A 248 19.13 -8.91 10.40
CA ALA A 248 20.30 -8.24 9.85
C ALA A 248 20.07 -7.67 8.45
N ALA A 249 20.70 -6.52 8.20
CA ALA A 249 20.93 -5.97 6.85
C ALA A 249 22.33 -6.40 6.40
N LEU A 250 22.46 -7.57 5.76
CA LEU A 250 23.76 -8.12 5.35
C LEU A 250 24.36 -7.26 4.23
N LEU A 251 25.56 -6.74 4.49
CA LEU A 251 26.28 -5.86 3.58
C LEU A 251 27.14 -6.66 2.60
N TYR A 252 27.06 -6.31 1.32
CA TYR A 252 27.88 -6.86 0.25
C TYR A 252 28.52 -5.72 -0.53
N LYS A 253 29.71 -5.96 -1.09
CA LYS A 253 30.43 -5.00 -1.93
C LYS A 253 30.90 -5.58 -3.28
N SER A 254 31.03 -4.74 -4.30
CA SER A 254 31.41 -5.14 -5.66
C SER A 254 32.18 -4.03 -6.41
N GLU A 255 33.07 -4.43 -7.31
CA GLU A 255 33.75 -3.54 -8.27
C GLU A 255 32.90 -3.29 -9.53
N ASP A 256 32.19 -4.32 -10.00
CA ASP A 256 31.53 -4.38 -11.32
C ASP A 256 30.00 -4.53 -11.25
N PHE A 257 29.44 -4.57 -10.04
CA PHE A 257 28.04 -4.90 -9.71
C PHE A 257 27.61 -6.34 -10.04
N LEU A 258 28.48 -7.17 -10.61
CA LEU A 258 28.19 -8.56 -11.03
C LEU A 258 28.80 -9.59 -10.09
N ASN A 259 29.95 -9.28 -9.48
CA ASN A 259 30.69 -10.14 -8.56
C ASN A 259 30.68 -9.52 -7.16
N TRP A 260 30.01 -10.19 -6.21
CA TRP A 260 29.73 -9.66 -4.88
C TRP A 260 30.50 -10.39 -3.78
N THR A 261 31.18 -9.62 -2.93
CA THR A 261 31.86 -10.12 -1.72
C THR A 261 31.09 -9.68 -0.48
N ARG A 262 30.75 -10.61 0.42
CA ARG A 262 30.12 -10.28 1.70
C ARG A 262 31.10 -9.51 2.60
N VAL A 263 30.65 -8.43 3.21
CA VAL A 263 31.38 -7.76 4.31
C VAL A 263 31.20 -8.57 5.59
N GLU A 264 32.20 -8.63 6.47
CA GLU A 264 32.17 -9.52 7.64
C GLU A 264 31.00 -9.20 8.59
N HIS A 265 30.83 -7.92 8.91
CA HIS A 265 29.71 -7.35 9.66
C HIS A 265 28.53 -6.97 8.74
N PRO A 266 27.29 -6.92 9.27
CA PRO A 266 26.15 -6.34 8.56
C PRO A 266 26.22 -4.81 8.54
N LEU A 267 25.46 -4.16 7.63
CA LEU A 267 25.24 -2.71 7.66
C LEU A 267 24.67 -2.28 9.01
N TYR A 268 23.68 -3.05 9.50
CA TYR A 268 23.09 -2.94 10.83
C TYR A 268 22.38 -4.26 11.18
N SER A 269 22.14 -4.51 12.47
CA SER A 269 21.43 -5.70 12.97
C SER A 269 20.75 -5.41 14.31
N SER A 270 19.69 -6.16 14.64
CA SER A 270 18.94 -6.04 15.89
C SER A 270 18.76 -7.39 16.59
N ASN A 271 18.54 -7.34 17.90
CA ASN A 271 18.20 -8.49 18.74
C ASN A 271 16.79 -9.08 18.45
N SER A 272 16.01 -8.44 17.57
CA SER A 272 14.77 -9.01 17.03
C SER A 272 15.05 -10.30 16.23
N SER A 273 14.10 -11.24 16.27
CA SER A 273 14.12 -12.50 15.51
C SER A 273 13.22 -12.51 14.27
N ASN A 274 12.62 -11.37 13.91
CA ASN A 274 11.83 -11.23 12.69
C ASN A 274 12.70 -10.71 11.54
N MET A 275 12.79 -11.46 10.44
CA MET A 275 13.33 -11.00 9.16
C MET A 275 12.91 -9.56 8.83
N TRP A 276 13.88 -8.75 8.38
CA TRP A 276 13.66 -7.43 7.78
C TRP A 276 13.45 -7.55 6.28
N GLU A 277 12.19 -7.47 5.85
CA GLU A 277 11.84 -7.44 4.43
C GLU A 277 12.05 -6.04 3.85
N CYS A 278 12.10 -5.95 2.51
CA CYS A 278 12.06 -4.72 1.72
C CYS A 278 12.89 -3.58 2.31
N LEU A 279 14.18 -3.85 2.52
CA LEU A 279 15.16 -2.88 2.98
C LEU A 279 15.25 -1.69 2.03
N ASP A 280 15.43 -0.50 2.60
CA ASP A 280 15.88 0.67 1.86
C ASP A 280 16.88 1.46 2.71
N PHE A 281 17.90 2.02 2.07
CA PHE A 281 18.97 2.75 2.72
C PHE A 281 19.32 4.00 1.93
N PHE A 282 19.07 5.17 2.52
CA PHE A 282 19.22 6.44 1.79
C PHE A 282 19.69 7.61 2.66
N ALA A 283 20.31 8.60 2.02
CA ALA A 283 20.74 9.85 2.66
C ALA A 283 19.65 10.94 2.55
N VAL A 284 19.61 11.80 3.57
CA VAL A 284 18.69 12.95 3.72
C VAL A 284 19.43 14.10 4.40
N LEU A 285 19.01 15.35 4.15
CA LEU A 285 19.58 16.53 4.83
C LEU A 285 18.49 17.18 5.70
N PRO A 286 18.73 17.44 7.01
CA PRO A 286 17.73 18.02 7.89
C PRO A 286 17.16 19.35 7.35
N GLY A 287 15.83 19.47 7.30
CA GLY A 287 15.14 20.68 6.84
C GLY A 287 15.18 20.92 5.33
N SER A 288 15.75 20.01 4.53
CA SER A 288 15.75 20.08 3.06
C SER A 288 14.72 19.13 2.49
N GLY A 289 13.76 19.65 1.71
CA GLY A 289 12.85 18.83 0.88
C GLY A 289 13.53 18.16 -0.32
N GLY A 290 14.77 18.55 -0.64
CA GLY A 290 15.58 17.91 -1.68
C GLY A 290 16.11 16.55 -1.25
N GLY A 291 16.04 15.57 -2.16
CA GLY A 291 16.58 14.23 -1.98
C GLY A 291 18.07 14.15 -2.28
N LEU A 292 18.71 13.05 -1.87
CA LEU A 292 20.12 12.76 -2.15
C LEU A 292 20.29 11.41 -2.87
N ASP A 293 21.30 11.38 -3.73
CA ASP A 293 21.82 10.21 -4.44
C ASP A 293 23.11 9.73 -3.76
N LEU A 294 23.19 8.44 -3.45
CA LEU A 294 24.29 7.82 -2.72
C LEU A 294 25.36 7.21 -3.66
N SER A 295 25.16 7.32 -4.97
CA SER A 295 26.27 7.24 -5.95
C SER A 295 27.04 8.56 -6.06
N SER A 296 26.50 9.65 -5.51
CA SER A 296 27.06 11.00 -5.55
C SER A 296 27.65 11.44 -4.21
N ALA A 297 28.39 12.56 -4.22
CA ALA A 297 29.02 13.11 -3.01
C ALA A 297 27.99 13.63 -1.99
N ILE A 298 27.82 12.91 -0.89
CA ILE A 298 26.88 13.27 0.19
C ILE A 298 27.36 14.53 0.95
N PRO A 299 26.50 15.56 1.14
CA PRO A 299 26.85 16.77 1.89
C PRO A 299 27.19 16.52 3.36
N ASN A 300 28.11 17.32 3.91
CA ASN A 300 28.38 17.29 5.35
C ASN A 300 27.13 17.70 6.15
N GLY A 301 26.86 17.01 7.25
CA GLY A 301 25.64 17.17 8.05
C GLY A 301 24.42 16.39 7.55
N ALA A 302 24.53 15.66 6.42
CA ALA A 302 23.50 14.72 6.00
C ALA A 302 23.38 13.55 6.99
N LYS A 303 22.14 13.11 7.20
CA LYS A 303 21.76 11.91 7.92
C LYS A 303 21.47 10.77 6.93
N HIS A 304 21.40 9.56 7.45
CA HIS A 304 21.03 8.37 6.71
C HIS A 304 19.78 7.74 7.36
N VAL A 305 18.93 7.15 6.53
CA VAL A 305 17.75 6.40 6.92
C VAL A 305 18.01 4.94 6.58
N LEU A 306 17.82 4.05 7.55
CA LEU A 306 17.63 2.63 7.30
C LEU A 306 16.16 2.30 7.52
N LYS A 307 15.46 1.97 6.44
CA LYS A 307 14.04 1.58 6.42
C LYS A 307 13.93 0.07 6.25
N VAL A 308 12.98 -0.54 6.95
CA VAL A 308 12.75 -1.99 7.03
C VAL A 308 11.25 -2.29 7.05
N SER A 309 10.86 -3.43 6.51
CA SER A 309 9.48 -3.97 6.59
C SER A 309 9.43 -5.13 7.59
N MET A 310 8.46 -5.11 8.50
CA MET A 310 8.20 -6.19 9.47
C MET A 310 6.71 -6.52 9.59
N ASN A 311 6.38 -7.72 10.09
CA ASN A 311 5.03 -8.10 10.53
C ASN A 311 3.91 -7.98 9.46
N CYS A 312 4.24 -7.96 8.17
CA CYS A 312 3.31 -7.75 7.04
C CYS A 312 2.58 -6.40 6.99
N THR A 313 2.80 -5.50 7.95
CA THR A 313 2.11 -4.19 8.08
C THR A 313 3.00 -3.06 8.60
N ASP A 314 4.20 -3.36 9.12
CA ASP A 314 5.04 -2.38 9.79
C ASP A 314 6.21 -1.94 8.88
N ASP A 315 6.01 -0.87 8.11
CA ASP A 315 7.12 -0.15 7.47
C ASP A 315 7.74 0.87 8.45
N MET A 316 8.88 0.49 9.02
CA MET A 316 9.60 1.22 10.08
C MET A 316 10.93 1.77 9.59
N TYR A 317 11.46 2.81 10.25
CA TYR A 317 12.77 3.34 9.93
C TYR A 317 13.57 3.78 11.15
N MET A 318 14.89 3.94 10.96
CA MET A 318 15.82 4.55 11.89
C MET A 318 16.58 5.67 11.19
N ILE A 319 16.73 6.82 11.84
CA ILE A 319 17.61 7.91 11.40
C ILE A 319 18.97 7.76 12.10
N GLY A 320 20.05 8.07 11.40
CA GLY A 320 21.42 7.95 11.91
C GLY A 320 22.47 8.47 10.95
N VAL A 321 23.67 7.89 11.01
CA VAL A 321 24.82 8.21 10.15
C VAL A 321 25.45 6.94 9.58
N TYR A 322 25.97 7.03 8.36
CA TYR A 322 26.82 6.00 7.76
C TYR A 322 28.27 6.25 8.18
N ASP A 323 28.84 5.36 9.00
CA ASP A 323 30.24 5.43 9.40
C ASP A 323 31.13 4.90 8.26
N LEU A 324 31.63 5.83 7.46
CA LEU A 324 32.53 5.58 6.32
C LEU A 324 33.83 4.84 6.69
N LYS A 325 34.23 4.79 7.98
CA LYS A 325 35.43 4.03 8.41
C LYS A 325 35.09 2.61 8.83
N ARG A 326 33.87 2.38 9.32
CA ARG A 326 33.37 1.05 9.69
C ARG A 326 32.63 0.36 8.56
N ASP A 327 32.18 1.09 7.54
CA ASP A 327 31.26 0.60 6.50
C ASP A 327 29.98 0.03 7.15
N ALA A 328 29.35 0.84 8.01
CA ALA A 328 28.21 0.44 8.86
C ALA A 328 27.28 1.63 9.15
N PHE A 329 26.00 1.36 9.38
CA PHE A 329 25.01 2.34 9.83
C PHE A 329 24.98 2.42 11.36
N VAL A 330 24.98 3.64 11.90
CA VAL A 330 24.87 3.94 13.33
C VAL A 330 23.63 4.80 13.54
N PRO A 331 22.54 4.27 14.13
CA PRO A 331 21.34 5.05 14.43
C PRO A 331 21.64 6.13 15.49
N ASP A 332 20.96 7.27 15.40
CA ASP A 332 21.07 8.35 16.39
C ASP A 332 20.47 7.96 17.75
N THR A 333 19.45 7.10 17.73
CA THR A 333 18.79 6.53 18.92
C THR A 333 18.70 5.02 18.75
N VAL A 334 19.23 4.25 19.70
CA VAL A 334 19.01 2.80 19.79
C VAL A 334 17.79 2.55 20.68
N LEU A 335 16.81 1.79 20.16
CA LEU A 335 15.62 1.37 20.89
C LEU A 335 15.46 -0.15 20.73
N ASP A 336 15.53 -0.90 21.83
CA ASP A 336 15.40 -2.37 21.82
C ASP A 336 13.98 -2.82 21.43
N ASP A 337 12.96 -2.03 21.79
CA ASP A 337 11.56 -2.30 21.44
C ASP A 337 11.20 -1.64 20.11
N SER A 338 11.12 -2.45 19.06
CA SER A 338 10.73 -2.01 17.71
C SER A 338 9.37 -1.30 17.65
N ARG A 339 8.46 -1.51 18.62
CA ARG A 339 7.16 -0.80 18.65
C ARG A 339 7.30 0.71 18.79
N LEU A 340 8.42 1.19 19.33
CA LEU A 340 8.75 2.61 19.48
C LEU A 340 9.54 3.18 18.28
N TRP A 341 9.86 2.37 17.26
CA TRP A 341 10.52 2.87 16.05
C TRP A 341 9.52 3.69 15.23
N PRO A 342 9.93 4.83 14.65
CA PRO A 342 9.04 5.64 13.82
C PRO A 342 8.67 4.88 12.54
N ARG A 343 7.45 5.11 12.07
CA ARG A 343 6.87 4.43 10.91
C ARG A 343 6.81 5.37 9.71
N ILE A 344 6.96 4.82 8.51
CA ILE A 344 6.68 5.57 7.27
C ILE A 344 5.17 5.89 7.21
N ASP A 345 4.32 4.98 7.67
CA ASP A 345 2.87 5.16 7.73
C ASP A 345 2.29 4.35 8.89
N TYR A 346 1.20 4.83 9.48
CA TYR A 346 0.56 4.24 10.66
C TYR A 346 -0.68 3.41 10.32
N GLY A 347 -0.91 3.13 9.03
CA GLY A 347 -1.98 2.28 8.52
C GLY A 347 -1.52 1.10 7.67
N ASN A 348 -2.30 0.73 6.65
CA ASN A 348 -2.06 -0.40 5.75
C ASN A 348 -1.07 -0.02 4.63
N PHE A 349 0.22 -0.09 4.93
CA PHE A 349 1.31 0.39 4.08
C PHE A 349 2.55 -0.50 4.30
N TYR A 350 2.90 -1.31 3.31
CA TYR A 350 3.94 -2.34 3.43
C TYR A 350 4.86 -2.44 2.21
N ALA A 351 6.04 -3.03 2.42
CA ALA A 351 7.04 -3.27 1.38
C ALA A 351 7.50 -1.99 0.64
N SER A 352 7.42 -0.82 1.27
CA SER A 352 7.78 0.46 0.63
C SER A 352 9.24 0.54 0.20
N LYS A 353 9.46 1.19 -0.94
CA LYS A 353 10.79 1.45 -1.51
C LYS A 353 10.86 2.89 -2.00
N SER A 354 12.02 3.52 -1.87
CA SER A 354 12.25 4.88 -2.34
C SER A 354 13.33 4.95 -3.42
N PHE A 355 13.29 6.01 -4.22
CA PHE A 355 14.31 6.33 -5.21
C PHE A 355 14.59 7.85 -5.26
N PHE A 356 15.72 8.21 -5.86
CA PHE A 356 16.05 9.61 -6.13
C PHE A 356 15.50 10.06 -7.49
N ASP A 357 14.54 10.96 -7.48
CA ASP A 357 13.97 11.61 -8.66
C ASP A 357 14.92 12.74 -9.12
N SER A 358 15.91 12.36 -9.92
CA SER A 358 16.93 13.27 -10.47
C SER A 358 16.38 14.37 -11.38
N LYS A 359 15.15 14.22 -11.90
CA LYS A 359 14.46 15.23 -12.73
C LYS A 359 13.99 16.43 -11.89
N HIS A 360 13.61 16.21 -10.63
CA HIS A 360 13.12 17.26 -9.72
C HIS A 360 14.00 17.45 -8.47
N GLY A 361 15.03 16.62 -8.27
CA GLY A 361 15.95 16.72 -7.13
C GLY A 361 15.34 16.27 -5.80
N ARG A 362 14.32 15.42 -5.81
CA ARG A 362 13.54 14.97 -4.64
C ARG A 362 13.68 13.46 -4.42
N ARG A 363 13.37 12.95 -3.22
CA ARG A 363 13.27 11.50 -2.97
C ARG A 363 11.81 11.11 -2.90
N ILE A 364 11.42 10.11 -3.68
CA ILE A 364 10.05 9.61 -3.77
C ILE A 364 9.96 8.23 -3.14
N ILE A 365 8.89 7.96 -2.40
CA ILE A 365 8.55 6.68 -1.78
C ILE A 365 7.07 6.33 -2.04
N TRP A 366 6.77 5.05 -2.14
CA TRP A 366 5.41 4.51 -2.03
C TRP A 366 5.46 3.06 -1.54
N ALA A 367 4.29 2.51 -1.20
CA ALA A 367 4.13 1.16 -0.67
C ALA A 367 3.08 0.37 -1.41
N TRP A 368 3.07 -0.94 -1.18
CA TRP A 368 1.90 -1.77 -1.37
C TRP A 368 0.93 -1.59 -0.19
N SER A 369 -0.35 -1.39 -0.50
CA SER A 369 -1.44 -1.48 0.47
C SER A 369 -2.22 -2.76 0.17
N SER A 370 -2.25 -3.68 1.14
CA SER A 370 -2.95 -4.96 1.00
C SER A 370 -4.47 -4.74 0.95
N GLU A 371 -5.25 -5.78 0.61
CA GLU A 371 -6.70 -5.73 0.83
C GLU A 371 -7.01 -5.96 2.32
N THR A 372 -8.05 -5.30 2.85
CA THR A 372 -8.57 -5.53 4.23
C THR A 372 -9.90 -6.29 4.25
N ASP A 373 -10.30 -6.82 3.09
CA ASP A 373 -11.38 -7.81 2.94
C ASP A 373 -10.83 -9.24 2.74
N SER A 374 -11.70 -10.19 2.40
CA SER A 374 -11.33 -11.60 2.40
C SER A 374 -10.72 -12.05 1.07
N SER A 375 -9.89 -13.09 1.13
CA SER A 375 -9.38 -13.78 -0.06
C SER A 375 -10.45 -14.34 -1.00
N SER A 376 -11.68 -14.57 -0.50
CA SER A 376 -12.84 -14.89 -1.34
C SER A 376 -13.34 -13.69 -2.12
N ASP A 377 -13.25 -12.50 -1.55
CA ASP A 377 -13.58 -11.24 -2.22
C ASP A 377 -12.51 -10.91 -3.28
N ASP A 378 -11.23 -11.13 -3.00
CA ASP A 378 -10.12 -11.01 -3.98
C ASP A 378 -10.38 -11.84 -5.24
N VAL A 379 -10.72 -13.12 -5.07
CA VAL A 379 -11.03 -14.04 -6.17
C VAL A 379 -12.29 -13.59 -6.92
N ALA A 380 -13.31 -13.10 -6.20
CA ALA A 380 -14.56 -12.65 -6.81
C ALA A 380 -14.42 -11.31 -7.56
N LYS A 381 -13.63 -10.35 -7.04
CA LYS A 381 -13.37 -9.04 -7.67
C LYS A 381 -12.31 -9.10 -8.76
N GLY A 382 -11.46 -10.13 -8.76
CA GLY A 382 -10.50 -10.43 -9.82
C GLY A 382 -9.26 -9.53 -9.81
N TRP A 383 -8.99 -8.84 -8.70
CA TRP A 383 -7.81 -8.05 -8.42
C TRP A 383 -7.57 -7.99 -6.91
N ALA A 384 -6.33 -7.71 -6.49
CA ALA A 384 -5.98 -7.50 -5.09
C ALA A 384 -4.69 -6.67 -4.97
N GLY A 385 -4.63 -5.81 -3.95
CA GLY A 385 -3.54 -4.88 -3.76
C GLY A 385 -3.69 -3.64 -4.64
N ILE A 386 -3.30 -2.52 -4.06
CA ILE A 386 -3.04 -1.26 -4.74
C ILE A 386 -1.69 -0.72 -4.22
N HIS A 387 -1.07 0.19 -4.94
CA HIS A 387 0.02 0.98 -4.36
C HIS A 387 -0.50 2.32 -3.83
N SER A 388 0.13 2.82 -2.78
CA SER A 388 -0.10 4.19 -2.33
C SER A 388 0.27 5.17 -3.44
N ILE A 389 -0.30 6.37 -3.39
CA ILE A 389 0.18 7.50 -4.17
C ILE A 389 1.67 7.72 -3.89
N PRO A 390 2.48 8.04 -4.91
CA PRO A 390 3.86 8.47 -4.73
C PRO A 390 3.96 9.69 -3.81
N ARG A 391 4.79 9.57 -2.77
CA ARG A 391 5.03 10.61 -1.78
C ARG A 391 6.46 11.13 -1.91
N THR A 392 6.66 12.44 -1.89
CA THR A 392 7.98 13.01 -1.60
C THR A 392 8.29 12.79 -0.13
N ILE A 393 9.50 12.30 0.20
CA ILE A 393 9.94 12.04 1.57
C ILE A 393 11.27 12.74 1.88
N TRP A 394 11.33 13.42 3.03
CA TRP A 394 12.50 14.18 3.46
C TRP A 394 12.62 14.23 4.99
N LEU A 395 13.70 14.81 5.52
CA LEU A 395 13.98 14.88 6.96
C LEU A 395 13.56 16.24 7.53
N ASP A 396 12.88 16.25 8.69
CA ASP A 396 12.46 17.49 9.36
C ASP A 396 13.64 18.37 9.77
N SER A 397 13.37 19.64 10.08
CA SER A 397 14.40 20.64 10.44
C SER A 397 15.13 20.32 11.75
N HIS A 398 14.59 19.44 12.59
CA HIS A 398 15.21 19.01 13.84
C HIS A 398 16.04 17.73 13.70
N GLY A 399 15.94 17.04 12.56
CA GLY A 399 16.59 15.75 12.34
C GLY A 399 15.96 14.58 13.12
N LYS A 400 14.72 14.74 13.62
CA LYS A 400 14.02 13.77 14.48
C LYS A 400 13.18 12.76 13.71
N GLN A 401 12.53 13.20 12.62
CA GLN A 401 11.51 12.39 11.91
C GLN A 401 11.49 12.73 10.42
N LEU A 402 11.07 11.75 9.61
CA LEU A 402 10.78 11.97 8.21
C LEU A 402 9.40 12.61 8.03
N LEU A 403 9.30 13.50 7.05
CA LEU A 403 8.07 14.14 6.60
C LEU A 403 7.72 13.63 5.20
N GLN A 404 6.43 13.50 4.91
CA GLN A 404 5.92 13.00 3.63
C GLN A 404 4.76 13.84 3.10
N TRP A 405 4.71 14.02 1.78
CA TRP A 405 3.58 14.66 1.10
C TRP A 405 3.36 14.00 -0.27
N PRO A 406 2.12 13.89 -0.77
CA PRO A 406 1.87 13.47 -2.15
C PRO A 406 2.70 14.26 -3.16
N VAL A 407 3.14 13.61 -4.25
CA VAL A 407 3.82 14.32 -5.35
C VAL A 407 2.93 15.40 -5.95
N GLU A 408 3.51 16.55 -6.27
CA GLU A 408 2.79 17.71 -6.81
C GLU A 408 2.02 17.39 -8.11
N GLU A 409 2.47 16.38 -8.86
CA GLU A 409 1.76 15.90 -10.05
C GLU A 409 0.34 15.37 -9.78
N ILE A 410 -0.02 14.90 -8.58
CA ILE A 410 -1.41 14.54 -8.27
C ILE A 410 -2.36 15.75 -8.37
N GLU A 411 -1.83 16.96 -8.13
CA GLU A 411 -2.62 18.19 -8.14
C GLU A 411 -3.06 18.58 -9.55
N SER A 412 -2.48 17.97 -10.59
CA SER A 412 -2.95 18.07 -11.97
C SER A 412 -4.35 17.48 -12.20
N LEU A 413 -4.83 16.64 -11.27
CA LEU A 413 -6.17 16.07 -11.30
C LEU A 413 -7.22 16.97 -10.59
N ARG A 414 -6.84 18.15 -10.06
CA ARG A 414 -7.75 19.05 -9.30
C ARG A 414 -8.72 19.78 -10.22
N THR A 415 -10.01 19.70 -9.90
CA THR A 415 -11.10 20.40 -10.59
C THR A 415 -12.16 20.85 -9.59
N ASN A 416 -12.98 21.84 -9.96
CA ASN A 416 -14.17 22.27 -9.20
C ASN A 416 -13.88 22.59 -7.71
N GLU A 417 -12.87 23.43 -7.44
CA GLU A 417 -12.52 23.87 -6.08
C GLU A 417 -13.72 24.48 -5.34
N ILE A 418 -13.99 23.96 -4.13
CA ILE A 418 -14.94 24.55 -3.16
C ILE A 418 -14.17 24.91 -1.90
N ASN A 419 -14.30 26.16 -1.43
CA ASN A 419 -13.50 26.74 -0.35
C ASN A 419 -14.40 27.38 0.74
N HIS A 420 -14.11 27.15 2.03
CA HIS A 420 -15.02 27.42 3.16
C HIS A 420 -14.36 28.21 4.31
N GLN A 421 -13.78 29.37 3.99
CA GLN A 421 -13.04 30.20 4.94
C GLN A 421 -13.84 30.56 6.22
N ALA A 422 -13.15 30.51 7.36
CA ALA A 422 -13.59 30.98 8.68
C ALA A 422 -14.89 30.35 9.24
N LEU A 423 -15.17 29.09 8.93
CA LEU A 423 -16.19 28.27 9.59
C LEU A 423 -15.90 28.13 11.11
N GLU A 424 -16.92 28.18 11.98
CA GLU A 424 -16.77 27.94 13.43
C GLU A 424 -17.62 26.73 13.84
N LEU A 425 -16.98 25.55 14.04
CA LEU A 425 -17.64 24.34 14.53
C LEU A 425 -17.57 24.26 16.06
N LYS A 426 -18.70 24.47 16.73
CA LYS A 426 -18.85 24.34 18.17
C LYS A 426 -18.87 22.87 18.59
N LYS A 427 -18.84 22.61 19.89
CA LYS A 427 -18.94 21.25 20.42
C LYS A 427 -20.27 20.61 20.00
N GLY A 428 -20.18 19.52 19.25
CA GLY A 428 -21.32 18.77 18.71
C GLY A 428 -21.72 19.17 17.28
N ASP A 429 -21.05 20.15 16.66
CA ASP A 429 -21.36 20.57 15.30
C ASP A 429 -20.82 19.55 14.28
N LEU A 430 -21.67 19.23 13.30
CA LEU A 430 -21.39 18.36 12.15
C LEU A 430 -21.82 19.13 10.89
N PHE A 431 -20.85 19.53 10.06
CA PHE A 431 -21.06 20.36 8.87
C PHE A 431 -20.84 19.55 7.61
N GLU A 432 -21.90 19.37 6.81
CA GLU A 432 -21.86 18.60 5.56
C GLU A 432 -21.21 19.42 4.43
N ILE A 433 -20.15 18.88 3.83
CA ILE A 433 -19.40 19.50 2.73
C ILE A 433 -20.05 19.06 1.41
N LYS A 434 -20.53 20.04 0.62
CA LYS A 434 -21.39 19.81 -0.56
C LYS A 434 -20.77 20.34 -1.84
N GLY A 435 -21.15 19.72 -2.96
CA GLY A 435 -20.77 20.13 -4.32
C GLY A 435 -19.52 19.44 -4.87
N ILE A 436 -18.88 18.58 -4.09
CA ILE A 436 -17.76 17.72 -4.51
C ILE A 436 -18.26 16.30 -4.81
N GLU A 437 -17.47 15.52 -5.56
CA GLU A 437 -17.62 14.06 -5.58
C GLU A 437 -16.92 13.45 -4.38
N THR A 438 -17.69 12.86 -3.48
CA THR A 438 -17.27 12.38 -2.15
C THR A 438 -16.67 10.97 -2.14
N LEU A 439 -16.76 10.24 -3.26
CA LEU A 439 -16.05 8.96 -3.46
C LEU A 439 -14.61 9.17 -3.92
N GLN A 440 -14.30 10.29 -4.58
CA GLN A 440 -13.04 10.53 -5.28
C GLN A 440 -12.60 11.99 -5.11
N ALA A 441 -11.83 12.27 -4.05
CA ALA A 441 -11.56 13.61 -3.54
C ALA A 441 -10.15 13.77 -2.94
N ASP A 442 -9.80 15.02 -2.65
CA ASP A 442 -8.57 15.46 -1.98
C ASP A 442 -8.93 16.72 -1.21
N VAL A 443 -8.77 16.65 0.10
CA VAL A 443 -9.43 17.57 1.01
C VAL A 443 -8.41 18.08 2.01
N GLU A 444 -8.05 19.35 1.88
CA GLU A 444 -7.14 20.04 2.77
C GLU A 444 -7.93 20.88 3.80
N ILE A 445 -7.57 20.81 5.07
CA ILE A 445 -8.11 21.67 6.15
C ILE A 445 -7.00 22.12 7.10
N ASP A 446 -7.07 23.38 7.51
CA ASP A 446 -6.37 23.91 8.68
C ASP A 446 -7.30 24.00 9.91
N PHE A 447 -6.83 23.50 11.04
CA PHE A 447 -7.48 23.61 12.35
C PHE A 447 -6.72 24.63 13.23
N GLU A 448 -7.36 25.74 13.62
CA GLU A 448 -6.77 26.81 14.44
C GLU A 448 -7.45 26.89 15.82
N LEU A 449 -6.76 26.41 16.86
CA LEU A 449 -7.37 26.24 18.18
C LEU A 449 -7.61 27.57 18.93
N THR A 450 -8.80 27.72 19.50
CA THR A 450 -9.17 28.87 20.36
C THR A 450 -8.63 28.80 21.78
N SER A 451 -8.38 27.60 22.28
CA SER A 451 -7.83 27.33 23.61
C SER A 451 -6.93 26.11 23.53
N ILE A 452 -5.81 26.14 24.25
CA ILE A 452 -4.93 25.00 24.51
C ILE A 452 -4.86 24.64 26.00
N ASN A 453 -5.70 25.29 26.81
CA ASN A 453 -5.75 25.10 28.27
C ASN A 453 -6.46 23.81 28.66
N ASP A 454 -7.45 23.42 27.86
CA ASP A 454 -8.36 22.30 28.08
C ASP A 454 -7.79 20.97 27.54
N ALA A 455 -6.52 20.92 27.15
CA ALA A 455 -5.86 19.72 26.63
C ALA A 455 -5.70 18.64 27.73
N ASP A 456 -6.14 17.42 27.43
CA ASP A 456 -5.97 16.26 28.33
C ASP A 456 -4.47 15.94 28.55
N PRO A 457 -4.04 15.42 29.70
CA PRO A 457 -2.65 15.05 29.92
C PRO A 457 -2.21 13.90 29.00
N PHE A 458 -0.98 13.97 28.48
CA PHE A 458 -0.39 12.91 27.65
C PHE A 458 0.19 11.79 28.51
N ASP A 459 -0.18 10.53 28.22
CA ASP A 459 0.46 9.33 28.79
C ASP A 459 1.38 8.68 27.75
N PRO A 460 2.71 8.62 27.98
CA PRO A 460 3.66 8.00 27.06
C PRO A 460 3.41 6.50 26.77
N SER A 461 2.64 5.79 27.61
CA SER A 461 2.28 4.39 27.36
C SER A 461 1.42 4.20 26.11
N TRP A 462 0.72 5.24 25.65
CA TRP A 462 -0.07 5.21 24.40
C TRP A 462 0.79 5.06 23.14
N LEU A 463 2.10 5.32 23.21
CA LEU A 463 3.03 5.13 22.08
C LEU A 463 3.27 3.64 21.75
N PHE A 464 3.00 2.72 22.67
CA PHE A 464 3.21 1.28 22.47
C PHE A 464 2.02 0.56 21.80
N ASP A 465 0.84 1.19 21.75
CA ASP A 465 -0.39 0.68 21.14
C ASP A 465 -1.31 1.86 20.75
N THR A 466 -0.88 2.60 19.73
CA THR A 466 -1.58 3.79 19.24
C THR A 466 -2.95 3.46 18.66
N GLU A 467 -3.12 2.26 18.08
CA GLU A 467 -4.43 1.80 17.62
C GLU A 467 -5.43 1.62 18.77
N LYS A 468 -5.02 0.98 19.87
CA LYS A 468 -5.89 0.85 21.05
C LYS A 468 -6.28 2.23 21.56
N HIS A 469 -5.33 3.16 21.61
CA HIS A 469 -5.63 4.52 22.03
C HIS A 469 -6.63 5.20 21.08
N CYS A 470 -6.51 5.06 19.75
CA CYS A 470 -7.54 5.53 18.81
C CYS A 470 -8.89 4.80 18.95
N ARG A 471 -8.90 3.50 19.30
CA ARG A 471 -10.14 2.76 19.60
C ARG A 471 -10.85 3.28 20.85
N GLU A 472 -10.10 3.56 21.91
CA GLU A 472 -10.60 4.07 23.20
C GLU A 472 -10.95 5.57 23.12
N ALA A 473 -10.20 6.34 22.31
CA ALA A 473 -10.37 7.76 22.07
C ALA A 473 -10.98 8.06 20.68
N GLY A 474 -11.95 7.23 20.24
CA GLY A 474 -12.64 7.38 18.96
C GLY A 474 -13.51 8.65 18.84
N ALA A 475 -14.05 8.93 17.65
CA ALA A 475 -14.75 10.18 17.34
C ALA A 475 -15.99 10.49 18.22
N SER A 476 -16.65 9.45 18.75
CA SER A 476 -17.83 9.59 19.63
C SER A 476 -17.49 9.95 21.09
N VAL A 477 -16.25 9.73 21.53
CA VAL A 477 -15.83 9.96 22.91
C VAL A 477 -15.41 11.42 23.06
N HIS A 478 -16.00 12.19 23.98
CA HIS A 478 -15.54 13.55 24.24
C HIS A 478 -14.11 13.56 24.79
N GLY A 479 -13.28 14.49 24.32
CA GLY A 479 -12.03 14.87 24.96
C GLY A 479 -12.04 16.34 25.39
N GLY A 480 -10.96 16.76 26.03
CA GLY A 480 -10.66 18.16 26.30
C GLY A 480 -10.46 18.94 25.01
N ILE A 481 -9.50 18.52 24.16
CA ILE A 481 -9.32 19.06 22.80
C ILE A 481 -9.40 17.94 21.77
N GLY A 482 -10.40 18.05 20.90
CA GLY A 482 -10.84 16.97 20.02
C GLY A 482 -11.76 15.95 20.70
N PRO A 483 -12.28 14.97 19.94
CA PRO A 483 -11.92 14.70 18.56
C PRO A 483 -12.54 15.73 17.60
N PHE A 484 -11.75 16.19 16.62
CA PHE A 484 -12.20 17.05 15.53
C PHE A 484 -11.53 16.60 14.22
N GLY A 485 -12.21 16.76 13.09
CA GLY A 485 -11.71 16.28 11.80
C GLY A 485 -12.81 16.06 10.78
N PHE A 486 -12.67 15.00 9.98
CA PHE A 486 -13.64 14.57 8.98
C PHE A 486 -14.42 13.33 9.39
N VAL A 487 -15.66 13.27 8.91
CA VAL A 487 -16.33 12.01 8.59
C VAL A 487 -16.35 11.90 7.07
N ILE A 488 -15.80 10.82 6.51
CA ILE A 488 -15.71 10.59 5.06
C ILE A 488 -16.39 9.28 4.66
N LEU A 489 -16.72 9.15 3.36
CA LEU A 489 -17.35 7.95 2.79
C LEU A 489 -18.58 7.51 3.60
N ALA A 490 -19.37 8.49 4.05
CA ALA A 490 -20.53 8.26 4.90
C ALA A 490 -21.78 7.91 4.08
N SER A 491 -22.59 6.97 4.55
CA SER A 491 -23.92 6.69 4.00
C SER A 491 -24.95 7.76 4.39
N ASP A 492 -26.03 7.87 3.62
CA ASP A 492 -27.18 8.76 3.87
C ASP A 492 -27.71 8.73 5.32
N ASN A 493 -27.53 7.62 6.03
CA ASN A 493 -28.01 7.35 7.39
C ASN A 493 -26.90 7.27 8.46
N MET A 494 -25.62 7.49 8.11
CA MET A 494 -24.45 7.41 9.01
C MET A 494 -24.28 6.04 9.71
N GLU A 495 -24.79 4.96 9.12
CA GLU A 495 -24.51 3.58 9.57
C GLU A 495 -23.15 3.07 9.07
N GLU A 496 -22.73 3.51 7.88
CA GLU A 496 -21.38 3.31 7.35
C GLU A 496 -20.67 4.66 7.21
N HIS A 497 -19.46 4.79 7.75
CA HIS A 497 -18.58 5.94 7.57
C HIS A 497 -17.17 5.70 8.13
N THR A 498 -16.21 6.52 7.72
CA THR A 498 -14.84 6.53 8.27
C THR A 498 -14.57 7.85 8.99
N ASP A 499 -14.12 7.81 10.24
CA ASP A 499 -13.76 9.02 11.01
C ASP A 499 -12.25 9.26 10.91
N VAL A 500 -11.81 10.42 10.37
CA VAL A 500 -10.39 10.84 10.34
C VAL A 500 -10.23 12.09 11.20
N HIS A 501 -9.60 11.98 12.36
CA HIS A 501 -9.65 13.03 13.39
C HIS A 501 -8.36 13.20 14.20
N PHE A 502 -8.22 14.39 14.78
CA PHE A 502 -7.16 14.70 15.74
C PHE A 502 -7.67 14.77 17.18
N ARG A 503 -6.75 14.56 18.12
CA ARG A 503 -6.84 15.00 19.52
C ARG A 503 -5.55 15.65 19.96
N VAL A 504 -5.61 16.55 20.94
CA VAL A 504 -4.44 17.29 21.41
C VAL A 504 -4.25 17.08 22.90
N TYR A 505 -3.07 16.58 23.26
CA TYR A 505 -2.68 16.26 24.63
C TYR A 505 -1.53 17.14 25.10
N LYS A 506 -1.52 17.47 26.39
CA LYS A 506 -0.48 18.26 27.04
C LYS A 506 0.64 17.35 27.56
N SER A 507 1.85 17.54 27.03
CA SER A 507 3.07 16.90 27.54
C SER A 507 3.84 17.87 28.44
N GLN A 508 5.03 17.49 28.91
CA GLN A 508 5.81 18.24 29.91
C GLN A 508 6.36 19.58 29.40
N GLN A 509 6.60 19.70 28.09
CA GLN A 509 7.25 20.86 27.47
C GLN A 509 6.55 21.33 26.18
N ASN A 510 5.97 20.40 25.41
CA ASN A 510 5.23 20.63 24.17
C ASN A 510 3.84 19.97 24.26
N TYR A 511 3.09 19.99 23.15
CA TYR A 511 1.86 19.22 22.99
C TYR A 511 2.10 18.00 22.11
N MET A 512 1.35 16.92 22.36
CA MET A 512 1.31 15.74 21.52
C MET A 512 -0.02 15.71 20.79
N VAL A 513 0.02 15.70 19.47
CA VAL A 513 -1.19 15.55 18.64
C VAL A 513 -1.31 14.09 18.24
N LEU A 514 -2.43 13.48 18.59
CA LEU A 514 -2.85 12.19 18.06
C LEU A 514 -3.60 12.44 16.76
N MET A 515 -3.30 11.68 15.72
CA MET A 515 -4.11 11.53 14.52
C MET A 515 -4.66 10.10 14.48
N CYS A 516 -5.96 9.95 14.20
CA CYS A 516 -6.63 8.67 14.04
C CYS A 516 -7.31 8.55 12.67
N SER A 517 -7.41 7.32 12.17
CA SER A 517 -8.34 6.92 11.11
C SER A 517 -9.13 5.71 11.60
N ASP A 518 -10.35 5.95 12.09
CA ASP A 518 -11.22 4.95 12.72
C ASP A 518 -12.09 4.26 11.67
N LEU A 519 -11.70 3.04 11.28
CA LEU A 519 -12.38 2.27 10.24
C LEU A 519 -13.48 1.37 10.80
N ARG A 520 -13.72 1.35 12.12
CA ARG A 520 -14.64 0.42 12.81
C ARG A 520 -16.09 0.51 12.34
N ARG A 521 -16.47 1.61 11.69
CA ARG A 521 -17.79 1.84 11.07
C ARG A 521 -17.72 1.98 9.55
N SER A 522 -16.57 1.75 8.92
CA SER A 522 -16.37 1.94 7.47
C SER A 522 -17.14 0.95 6.59
N SER A 523 -17.78 -0.07 7.18
CA SER A 523 -18.59 -1.05 6.47
C SER A 523 -19.52 -1.83 7.41
N LEU A 524 -20.70 -2.19 6.90
CA LEU A 524 -21.62 -3.18 7.47
C LEU A 524 -21.30 -4.62 7.04
N ARG A 525 -20.33 -4.84 6.13
CA ARG A 525 -19.90 -6.19 5.69
C ARG A 525 -19.16 -6.90 6.84
N PRO A 526 -19.68 -8.02 7.38
CA PRO A 526 -19.02 -8.74 8.47
C PRO A 526 -17.76 -9.45 7.98
N GLY A 527 -16.78 -9.61 8.88
CA GLY A 527 -15.53 -10.34 8.60
C GLY A 527 -14.40 -9.50 7.99
N LEU A 528 -14.62 -8.20 7.78
CA LEU A 528 -13.57 -7.26 7.38
C LEU A 528 -12.62 -6.93 8.53
N TYR A 529 -11.37 -6.59 8.19
CA TYR A 529 -10.43 -6.00 9.14
C TYR A 529 -10.62 -4.48 9.18
N THR A 530 -11.29 -4.01 10.22
CA THR A 530 -11.66 -2.60 10.44
C THR A 530 -11.00 -2.00 11.69
N PRO A 531 -9.67 -1.79 11.68
CA PRO A 531 -8.94 -1.20 12.81
C PRO A 531 -9.30 0.28 13.03
N ALA A 532 -8.73 0.87 14.09
CA ALA A 532 -8.64 2.32 14.22
C ALA A 532 -7.16 2.69 14.23
N TYR A 533 -6.61 3.02 13.07
CA TYR A 533 -5.21 3.38 12.91
C TYR A 533 -4.88 4.67 13.64
N GLY A 534 -3.65 4.81 14.13
CA GLY A 534 -3.27 5.95 14.96
C GLY A 534 -1.78 6.25 14.97
N GLY A 535 -1.42 7.54 14.89
CA GLY A 535 -0.05 8.03 15.03
C GLY A 535 0.02 9.32 15.84
N PHE A 536 1.12 9.53 16.55
CA PHE A 536 1.37 10.74 17.36
C PHE A 536 2.49 11.58 16.76
N PHE A 537 2.39 12.91 16.90
CA PHE A 537 3.50 13.83 16.62
C PHE A 537 3.64 14.92 17.70
N GLU A 538 4.88 15.38 17.94
CA GLU A 538 5.14 16.60 18.69
C GLU A 538 4.63 17.82 17.91
N PHE A 539 3.97 18.76 18.61
CA PHE A 539 3.49 20.01 18.03
C PHE A 539 3.72 21.20 18.98
N ASP A 540 4.10 22.34 18.39
CA ASP A 540 4.50 23.56 19.08
C ASP A 540 3.53 24.69 18.73
N PHE A 541 2.51 24.91 19.56
CA PHE A 541 1.49 25.94 19.29
C PHE A 541 2.00 27.40 19.35
N GLU A 542 3.20 27.65 19.87
CA GLU A 542 3.79 29.00 19.85
C GLU A 542 4.38 29.34 18.48
N LYS A 543 4.90 28.33 17.77
CA LYS A 543 5.43 28.45 16.39
C LYS A 543 4.40 28.11 15.32
N GLU A 544 3.58 27.08 15.57
CA GLU A 544 2.69 26.44 14.61
C GLU A 544 1.24 26.68 15.01
N ARG A 545 0.62 27.73 14.44
CA ARG A 545 -0.75 28.15 14.79
C ARG A 545 -1.87 27.23 14.30
N LYS A 546 -1.56 26.30 13.39
CA LYS A 546 -2.53 25.51 12.64
C LYS A 546 -2.07 24.05 12.55
N ILE A 547 -2.95 23.12 12.92
CA ILE A 547 -2.76 21.71 12.58
C ILE A 547 -3.39 21.52 11.19
N SER A 548 -2.61 21.09 10.21
CA SER A 548 -3.10 20.76 8.86
C SER A 548 -3.46 19.28 8.72
N LEU A 549 -4.42 18.99 7.86
CA LEU A 549 -4.76 17.65 7.38
C LEU A 549 -5.04 17.71 5.88
N ARG A 550 -4.40 16.84 5.11
CA ARG A 550 -4.79 16.51 3.74
C ARG A 550 -5.29 15.08 3.71
N THR A 551 -6.46 14.83 3.14
CA THR A 551 -7.00 13.47 2.96
C THR A 551 -7.36 13.24 1.50
N LEU A 552 -6.65 12.30 0.88
CA LEU A 552 -6.96 11.72 -0.42
C LEU A 552 -7.99 10.60 -0.23
N ILE A 553 -8.99 10.55 -1.09
CA ILE A 553 -10.09 9.57 -1.08
C ILE A 553 -10.23 9.02 -2.50
N ASP A 554 -10.03 7.72 -2.68
CA ASP A 554 -10.27 7.02 -3.96
C ASP A 554 -11.02 5.71 -3.66
N ARG A 555 -12.32 5.85 -3.39
CA ARG A 555 -13.28 4.75 -3.21
C ARG A 555 -12.98 3.77 -2.08
N SER A 556 -12.12 2.78 -2.31
CA SER A 556 -11.67 1.82 -1.29
C SER A 556 -10.31 2.16 -0.68
N ALA A 557 -9.71 3.28 -1.08
CA ALA A 557 -8.45 3.80 -0.56
C ALA A 557 -8.65 5.18 0.08
N VAL A 558 -7.99 5.41 1.20
CA VAL A 558 -7.95 6.70 1.89
C VAL A 558 -6.52 6.93 2.39
N GLU A 559 -5.85 7.98 1.93
CA GLU A 559 -4.53 8.38 2.45
C GLU A 559 -4.64 9.74 3.16
N SER A 560 -4.33 9.78 4.44
CA SER A 560 -4.43 10.98 5.27
C SER A 560 -3.09 11.43 5.83
N PHE A 561 -2.76 12.70 5.67
CA PHE A 561 -1.47 13.33 5.95
C PHE A 561 -1.66 14.45 6.98
N GLY A 562 -1.30 14.18 8.25
CA GLY A 562 -1.49 15.12 9.36
C GLY A 562 -0.24 15.92 9.72
N GLY A 563 -0.44 17.15 10.20
CA GLY A 563 0.60 18.00 10.77
C GLY A 563 1.70 18.39 9.79
N GLY A 564 1.37 18.52 8.50
CA GLY A 564 2.34 18.76 7.42
C GLY A 564 3.13 17.51 7.01
N GLY A 565 2.54 16.31 7.13
CA GLY A 565 3.18 15.06 6.71
C GLY A 565 3.97 14.33 7.79
N ARG A 566 3.79 14.69 9.06
CA ARG A 566 4.44 14.05 10.23
C ARG A 566 3.85 12.68 10.56
N VAL A 567 2.54 12.55 10.41
CA VAL A 567 1.82 11.27 10.49
C VAL A 567 1.09 11.07 9.18
N CYS A 568 1.36 9.93 8.55
CA CYS A 568 0.60 9.46 7.38
C CYS A 568 -0.17 8.21 7.78
N ILE A 569 -1.40 8.07 7.28
CA ILE A 569 -2.24 6.88 7.49
C ILE A 569 -2.89 6.50 6.15
N MET A 570 -2.49 5.35 5.61
CA MET A 570 -3.17 4.66 4.51
C MET A 570 -4.23 3.70 5.06
N ALA A 571 -5.46 3.81 4.57
CA ALA A 571 -6.59 3.01 4.99
C ALA A 571 -7.30 2.36 3.79
N ARG A 572 -7.82 1.15 4.00
CA ARG A 572 -8.61 0.40 3.03
C ARG A 572 -9.98 0.10 3.60
N VAL A 573 -11.02 0.46 2.84
CA VAL A 573 -12.41 0.55 3.32
C VAL A 573 -13.39 0.03 2.27
N TYR A 574 -14.48 -0.60 2.71
CA TYR A 574 -15.43 -1.25 1.80
C TYR A 574 -16.90 -1.04 2.22
N PRO A 575 -17.41 0.20 2.24
CA PRO A 575 -18.82 0.48 2.55
C PRO A 575 -19.74 -0.14 1.48
N VAL A 576 -20.84 -0.76 1.92
CA VAL A 576 -21.77 -1.52 1.09
C VAL A 576 -22.82 -0.61 0.46
N ALA A 577 -23.35 0.37 1.20
CA ALA A 577 -24.36 1.32 0.74
C ALA A 577 -23.88 2.15 -0.47
N LEU A 578 -22.58 2.41 -0.54
CA LEU A 578 -21.94 3.18 -1.62
C LEU A 578 -21.68 2.35 -2.88
N VAL A 579 -21.77 1.01 -2.80
CA VAL A 579 -21.48 0.09 -3.92
C VAL A 579 -22.72 -0.29 -4.73
N ASP A 580 -23.86 -0.50 -4.07
CA ASP A 580 -25.07 -1.07 -4.67
C ASP A 580 -25.87 -0.06 -5.55
N ASP A 581 -25.28 1.10 -5.87
CA ASP A 581 -25.90 2.29 -6.49
C ASP A 581 -27.10 2.89 -5.68
N ILE A 582 -27.29 2.48 -4.42
CA ILE A 582 -28.47 2.86 -3.60
C ILE A 582 -28.26 4.18 -2.83
N GLY A 583 -27.09 4.38 -2.21
CA GLY A 583 -26.81 5.56 -1.39
C GLY A 583 -25.87 6.57 -2.06
N CYS A 584 -25.89 7.80 -1.56
CA CYS A 584 -24.86 8.79 -1.84
C CYS A 584 -23.71 8.62 -0.84
N ALA A 585 -22.49 8.96 -1.27
CA ALA A 585 -21.41 9.18 -0.33
C ALA A 585 -21.53 10.61 0.21
N HIS A 586 -21.40 10.78 1.52
CA HIS A 586 -21.39 12.08 2.18
C HIS A 586 -20.04 12.33 2.85
N MET A 587 -19.72 13.61 3.05
CA MET A 587 -18.54 14.05 3.77
C MET A 587 -18.90 15.20 4.70
N TYR A 588 -18.35 15.19 5.90
CA TYR A 588 -18.62 16.18 6.93
C TYR A 588 -17.33 16.61 7.62
N ALA A 589 -17.23 17.88 8.02
CA ALA A 589 -16.29 18.33 9.04
C ALA A 589 -17.00 18.34 10.41
N PHE A 590 -16.32 17.93 11.49
CA PHE A 590 -16.94 17.81 12.82
C PHE A 590 -16.04 18.30 13.96
N ASN A 591 -16.68 18.67 15.07
CA ASN A 591 -16.01 18.92 16.35
C ASN A 591 -16.81 18.32 17.52
N ASN A 592 -16.18 17.41 18.29
CA ASN A 592 -16.78 16.80 19.48
C ASN A 592 -15.98 17.03 20.79
N GLY A 593 -14.91 17.83 20.72
CA GLY A 593 -14.11 18.28 21.88
C GLY A 593 -14.69 19.55 22.53
N SER A 594 -13.87 20.27 23.31
CA SER A 594 -14.24 21.63 23.76
C SER A 594 -14.21 22.67 22.60
N ALA A 595 -14.67 23.89 22.88
CA ALA A 595 -14.95 24.89 21.86
C ALA A 595 -13.68 25.31 21.08
N THR A 596 -13.65 24.92 19.81
CA THR A 596 -12.54 25.12 18.86
C THR A 596 -13.02 26.01 17.71
N ARG A 597 -12.17 26.87 17.14
CA ARG A 597 -12.45 27.57 15.86
C ARG A 597 -11.80 26.84 14.71
N PHE A 598 -12.32 27.05 13.50
CA PHE A 598 -11.90 26.30 12.33
C PHE A 598 -11.50 27.28 11.21
N GLY A 599 -10.58 26.84 10.36
CA GLY A 599 -10.01 27.63 9.28
C GLY A 599 -10.04 26.82 7.99
N VAL A 600 -11.23 26.34 7.62
CA VAL A 600 -11.47 25.35 6.56
C VAL A 600 -11.11 25.89 5.17
N ASN A 601 -9.81 25.85 4.86
CA ASN A 601 -9.22 26.08 3.55
C ASN A 601 -9.48 24.88 2.62
N ASN A 602 -10.75 24.51 2.46
CA ASN A 602 -11.16 23.37 1.65
C ASN A 602 -10.67 23.52 0.21
N MET A 603 -10.17 22.43 -0.35
CA MET A 603 -9.87 22.28 -1.78
C MET A 603 -10.54 20.98 -2.28
N SER A 604 -10.41 20.66 -3.56
CA SER A 604 -11.09 19.49 -4.15
C SER A 604 -10.31 18.89 -5.32
N LEU A 605 -9.91 17.62 -5.22
CA LEU A 605 -9.77 16.76 -6.41
C LEU A 605 -11.18 16.39 -6.91
N CYS A 606 -11.32 16.30 -8.23
CA CYS A 606 -11.98 15.14 -8.84
C CYS A 606 -11.68 15.09 -10.35
N MET A 607 -11.52 13.87 -10.88
CA MET A 607 -11.55 13.47 -12.29
C MET A 607 -10.76 14.30 -13.34
N PRO A 608 -9.74 13.72 -13.99
CA PRO A 608 -9.39 14.14 -15.35
C PRO A 608 -10.51 13.74 -16.32
N GLU A 609 -10.93 14.63 -17.23
CA GLU A 609 -11.80 14.22 -18.35
C GLU A 609 -11.12 13.12 -19.16
N PHE A 610 -11.73 11.93 -19.20
CA PHE A 610 -11.11 10.70 -19.66
C PHE A 610 -10.47 10.83 -21.06
N LEU A 611 -9.13 10.77 -21.13
CA LEU A 611 -8.34 10.92 -22.37
C LEU A 611 -8.48 9.73 -23.36
N MET A 612 -9.43 8.82 -23.11
CA MET A 612 -9.83 7.71 -23.98
C MET A 612 -10.17 8.16 -25.42
N LYS A 613 -10.64 9.41 -25.60
CA LYS A 613 -10.99 9.96 -26.91
C LYS A 613 -9.81 10.07 -27.89
N MET A 614 -8.55 10.18 -27.43
CA MET A 614 -7.39 10.20 -28.34
C MET A 614 -6.85 8.80 -28.64
N CYS A 615 -6.74 7.91 -27.66
CA CYS A 615 -6.19 6.56 -27.87
C CYS A 615 -7.09 5.66 -28.73
N LEU A 616 -8.41 5.89 -28.76
CA LEU A 616 -9.31 5.19 -29.69
C LEU A 616 -9.15 5.70 -31.13
N CYS A 617 -9.05 7.02 -31.33
CA CYS A 617 -8.84 7.60 -32.68
C CYS A 617 -7.53 7.10 -33.35
N LEU A 618 -6.53 6.69 -32.58
CA LEU A 618 -5.28 6.14 -33.11
C LEU A 618 -5.36 4.64 -33.44
N ARG A 619 -6.31 3.87 -32.87
CA ARG A 619 -6.55 2.46 -33.26
C ARG A 619 -7.28 2.34 -34.60
N ASP A 620 -8.23 3.22 -34.88
CA ASP A 620 -8.98 3.20 -36.14
C ASP A 620 -8.20 3.75 -37.34
N SER A 621 -7.03 4.37 -37.10
CA SER A 621 -6.18 4.98 -38.13
C SER A 621 -5.17 4.04 -38.82
N VAL A 622 -5.14 2.74 -38.47
CA VAL A 622 -4.21 1.75 -39.05
C VAL A 622 -4.95 0.53 -39.62
N GLN A 623 -5.80 0.77 -40.63
CA GLN A 623 -6.19 -0.30 -41.55
C GLN A 623 -5.16 -0.41 -42.68
N LEU A 624 -4.37 -1.48 -42.65
CA LEU A 624 -3.57 -1.90 -43.81
C LEU A 624 -4.52 -2.39 -44.92
N PRO A 625 -4.23 -2.09 -46.21
CA PRO A 625 -5.10 -2.50 -47.31
C PRO A 625 -5.05 -4.01 -47.53
N PRO A 626 -6.17 -4.67 -47.86
CA PRO A 626 -6.20 -6.10 -48.15
C PRO A 626 -5.52 -6.42 -49.49
N GLU A 627 -4.54 -7.32 -49.48
CA GLU A 627 -3.88 -7.78 -50.71
C GLU A 627 -4.82 -8.62 -51.60
N CYS A 628 -4.75 -8.39 -52.91
CA CYS A 628 -5.52 -9.14 -53.90
C CYS A 628 -4.85 -10.49 -54.23
N SER A 629 -5.19 -11.54 -53.49
CA SER A 629 -4.88 -12.92 -53.92
C SER A 629 -5.75 -13.31 -55.11
N LYS A 630 -5.12 -13.50 -56.28
CA LYS A 630 -5.79 -14.00 -57.48
C LYS A 630 -6.01 -15.51 -57.36
N THR A 631 -7.24 -15.96 -57.51
CA THR A 631 -7.51 -17.38 -57.78
C THR A 631 -7.08 -17.74 -59.20
N GLN A 632 -6.44 -18.89 -59.36
CA GLN A 632 -6.51 -19.68 -60.59
C GLN A 632 -7.43 -20.87 -60.34
N ASN A 633 -8.06 -21.35 -61.41
CA ASN A 633 -8.98 -22.49 -61.35
C ASN A 633 -8.20 -23.80 -61.30
N GLU A 634 -8.74 -24.78 -60.58
CA GLU A 634 -8.80 -26.15 -61.10
C GLU A 634 -10.08 -26.84 -60.61
N ASP A 635 -10.54 -27.86 -61.34
CA ASP A 635 -11.88 -28.45 -61.21
C ASP A 635 -12.03 -29.38 -59.99
N VAL A 636 -13.26 -29.44 -59.44
CA VAL A 636 -14.02 -30.70 -59.26
C VAL A 636 -15.51 -30.42 -58.95
N LYS A 637 -16.39 -31.32 -59.40
CA LYS A 637 -17.87 -31.27 -59.23
C LYS A 637 -18.25 -31.70 -57.79
N VAL A 638 -19.41 -31.40 -57.20
CA VAL A 638 -20.76 -31.91 -57.57
C VAL A 638 -21.90 -31.14 -56.85
N ARG A 639 -23.05 -31.07 -57.55
CA ARG A 639 -24.48 -30.85 -57.16
C ARG A 639 -24.90 -31.19 -55.69
N THR A 640 -25.99 -30.71 -55.05
CA THR A 640 -27.10 -29.75 -55.30
C THR A 640 -27.85 -29.44 -53.96
N PRO A 641 -28.73 -28.41 -53.85
CA PRO A 641 -29.29 -27.91 -52.57
C PRO A 641 -30.76 -28.27 -52.28
N SER A 642 -31.34 -27.86 -51.12
CA SER A 642 -32.62 -27.09 -51.05
C SER A 642 -33.21 -26.80 -49.63
N ASN A 643 -33.75 -25.57 -49.43
CA ASN A 643 -35.05 -25.21 -48.77
C ASN A 643 -35.37 -25.61 -47.28
N LYS A 644 -36.29 -24.98 -46.50
CA LYS A 644 -37.35 -23.93 -46.71
C LYS A 644 -37.81 -23.30 -45.33
N LYS A 645 -38.29 -22.04 -45.36
CA LYS A 645 -39.52 -21.39 -44.75
C LYS A 645 -40.31 -22.08 -43.59
N VAL A 646 -41.11 -21.44 -42.68
CA VAL A 646 -41.93 -20.18 -42.73
C VAL A 646 -42.55 -19.72 -41.36
N LYS A 647 -42.99 -18.43 -41.24
CA LYS A 647 -43.97 -17.76 -40.29
C LYS A 647 -43.76 -17.85 -38.75
N SER A 648 -44.14 -16.91 -37.84
CA SER A 648 -44.86 -15.60 -37.78
C SER A 648 -46.35 -15.56 -37.34
N GLU A 649 -46.68 -14.85 -36.25
CA GLU A 649 -48.01 -14.24 -35.97
C GLU A 649 -47.95 -13.15 -34.85
N ASN A 650 -48.97 -12.28 -34.74
CA ASN A 650 -49.02 -11.04 -33.91
C ASN A 650 -50.28 -10.97 -33.01
N THR A 651 -50.30 -10.08 -32.00
CA THR A 651 -51.53 -9.42 -31.47
C THR A 651 -51.19 -8.14 -30.68
N GLU A 652 -52.15 -7.22 -30.47
CA GLU A 652 -51.90 -5.79 -30.18
C GLU A 652 -53.05 -5.09 -29.38
N MET A 653 -52.78 -3.87 -28.85
CA MET A 653 -53.70 -2.86 -28.25
C MET A 653 -54.22 -3.08 -26.80
N GLY A 654 -54.45 -2.03 -25.97
CA GLY A 654 -54.04 -0.61 -26.09
C GLY A 654 -54.83 0.41 -25.20
N PHE A 655 -54.28 1.64 -25.09
CA PHE A 655 -54.91 2.94 -24.68
C PHE A 655 -55.41 3.14 -23.22
N HIS A 656 -55.58 4.36 -22.66
CA HIS A 656 -55.47 5.78 -23.14
C HIS A 656 -54.34 6.54 -22.35
N GLU A 657 -54.15 7.88 -22.24
CA GLU A 657 -54.94 9.08 -22.58
C GLU A 657 -54.13 10.40 -22.83
N VAL A 658 -54.60 11.18 -23.83
CA VAL A 658 -54.74 12.66 -24.08
C VAL A 658 -54.29 13.66 -22.97
N ASP A 659 -53.64 14.82 -23.18
CA ASP A 659 -53.72 15.92 -24.20
C ASP A 659 -52.31 16.36 -24.76
N LYS A 660 -52.07 16.64 -26.06
CA LYS A 660 -52.30 17.88 -26.89
C LYS A 660 -51.43 19.11 -26.54
N ILE A 661 -50.93 19.98 -27.45
CA ILE A 661 -50.65 20.07 -28.92
C ILE A 661 -49.80 21.39 -29.10
N ALA A 662 -48.97 21.71 -30.10
CA ALA A 662 -48.62 21.22 -31.45
C ALA A 662 -47.07 21.12 -31.58
N ALA A 663 -46.36 20.70 -32.65
CA ALA A 663 -46.39 20.84 -34.13
C ALA A 663 -45.75 22.12 -34.71
N ASP A 664 -44.59 21.97 -35.39
CA ASP A 664 -44.55 21.99 -36.87
C ASP A 664 -43.32 21.24 -37.45
N THR A 665 -43.22 21.15 -38.78
CA THR A 665 -42.43 20.16 -39.55
C THR A 665 -41.20 20.76 -40.24
N ILE A 666 -40.17 19.95 -40.60
CA ILE A 666 -39.50 19.97 -41.92
C ILE A 666 -38.48 18.81 -42.10
N ARG A 667 -38.22 18.42 -43.36
CA ARG A 667 -37.24 17.39 -43.76
C ARG A 667 -35.87 17.99 -44.13
N ILE A 668 -34.81 17.18 -44.05
CA ILE A 668 -33.45 17.58 -44.43
C ILE A 668 -33.29 17.71 -45.97
N GLY A 669 -32.67 18.80 -46.40
CA GLY A 669 -32.19 19.09 -47.75
C GLY A 669 -30.84 19.88 -47.68
N PRO A 670 -30.06 19.98 -48.77
CA PRO A 670 -28.60 20.16 -48.67
C PRO A 670 -28.08 21.61 -48.77
N LEU A 671 -26.74 21.74 -48.59
CA LEU A 671 -25.89 22.96 -48.65
C LEU A 671 -25.91 23.80 -47.35
N THR A 672 -24.85 24.51 -46.90
CA THR A 672 -23.49 24.74 -47.46
C THR A 672 -22.45 24.99 -46.33
N ASN A 673 -21.19 25.25 -46.71
CA ASN A 673 -20.05 25.65 -45.86
C ASN A 673 -20.37 26.69 -44.77
N ASP A 674 -20.03 26.40 -43.49
CA ASP A 674 -19.67 27.46 -42.50
C ASP A 674 -18.81 26.98 -41.29
N TRP A 675 -18.43 25.70 -41.23
CA TRP A 675 -17.75 25.11 -40.06
C TRP A 675 -16.27 25.50 -39.84
N HIS A 676 -15.69 26.34 -40.71
CA HIS A 676 -14.27 26.73 -40.62
C HIS A 676 -14.01 28.05 -39.87
N ALA A 677 -14.99 28.95 -39.74
CA ALA A 677 -14.79 30.25 -39.10
C ALA A 677 -14.65 30.13 -37.57
N SER A 678 -15.62 29.50 -36.91
CA SER A 678 -15.72 29.43 -35.45
C SER A 678 -14.54 28.72 -34.78
N LEU A 679 -13.93 27.73 -35.46
CA LEU A 679 -12.76 27.02 -34.94
C LEU A 679 -11.51 27.91 -34.88
N ILE A 680 -11.33 28.78 -35.87
CA ILE A 680 -10.19 29.71 -35.93
C ILE A 680 -10.32 30.78 -34.84
N GLU A 681 -11.52 31.30 -34.58
CA GLU A 681 -11.73 32.30 -33.52
C GLU A 681 -11.50 31.72 -32.11
N ALA A 682 -11.91 30.47 -31.87
CA ALA A 682 -11.63 29.75 -30.63
C ALA A 682 -10.11 29.57 -30.40
N ILE A 683 -9.36 29.20 -31.44
CA ILE A 683 -7.90 29.04 -31.39
C ILE A 683 -7.18 30.38 -31.13
N GLN A 684 -7.69 31.49 -31.65
CA GLN A 684 -7.09 32.81 -31.42
C GLN A 684 -7.31 33.35 -30.01
N ARG A 685 -8.42 33.02 -29.33
CA ARG A 685 -8.70 33.50 -27.97
C ARG A 685 -7.84 32.84 -26.87
N LYS A 686 -7.32 31.62 -27.06
CA LYS A 686 -6.40 30.95 -26.12
C LYS A 686 -4.90 31.30 -26.29
N ARG A 687 -4.55 32.36 -27.04
CA ARG A 687 -3.15 32.69 -27.41
C ARG A 687 -2.39 33.67 -26.51
N LYS A 688 -2.83 33.85 -25.26
CA LYS A 688 -2.08 34.51 -24.17
C LYS A 688 -1.93 33.51 -23.02
N TRP A 689 -0.86 33.65 -22.23
CA TRP A 689 -0.42 32.73 -21.15
C TRP A 689 0.17 31.37 -21.59
N CYS A 690 1.38 31.38 -22.17
CA CYS A 690 2.53 30.55 -21.74
C CYS A 690 3.78 30.83 -22.62
N PRO A 691 4.96 31.16 -22.07
CA PRO A 691 6.13 31.58 -22.87
C PRO A 691 7.13 30.47 -23.26
N VAL A 692 6.72 29.19 -23.36
CA VAL A 692 7.64 28.04 -23.55
C VAL A 692 7.66 27.47 -24.99
N PHE A 693 7.10 28.18 -25.98
CA PHE A 693 7.11 27.76 -27.40
C PHE A 693 7.71 28.82 -28.35
N ARG A 694 9.00 29.15 -28.16
CA ARG A 694 9.78 30.00 -29.10
C ARG A 694 11.09 29.42 -29.64
N PHE A 695 11.56 28.28 -29.11
CA PHE A 695 12.69 27.53 -29.67
C PHE A 695 12.20 26.17 -30.21
N HIS A 696 11.80 26.14 -31.48
CA HIS A 696 11.89 24.98 -32.41
C HIS A 696 11.30 25.31 -33.80
N HIS A 697 10.36 26.27 -33.89
CA HIS A 697 9.66 26.65 -35.13
C HIS A 697 10.52 27.44 -36.16
N ARG A 698 11.83 27.19 -36.22
CA ARG A 698 12.79 27.83 -37.15
C ARG A 698 13.63 26.87 -38.00
N GLN A 699 13.49 25.55 -37.85
CA GLN A 699 14.13 24.57 -38.76
C GLN A 699 13.17 23.92 -39.76
N ILE A 700 11.89 23.73 -39.42
CA ILE A 700 10.87 23.13 -40.32
C ILE A 700 10.30 24.20 -41.28
N GLN A 701 11.20 24.92 -41.96
CA GLN A 701 10.88 25.83 -43.07
C GLN A 701 12.08 26.03 -44.02
N ARG A 702 12.95 25.01 -44.11
CA ARG A 702 14.07 24.89 -45.07
C ARG A 702 14.12 23.51 -45.77
N SER A 703 12.97 22.84 -45.82
CA SER A 703 12.77 21.52 -46.45
C SER A 703 11.43 21.45 -47.19
N ILE A 704 11.05 22.58 -47.79
CA ILE A 704 10.06 22.78 -48.86
C ILE A 704 10.76 23.69 -49.88
#